data_AF-A0A0K6HNX1-F1
#
_entry.id   AF-A0A0K6HNX1-F1
#
_cell.length_a   1.000
_cell.length_b   1.000
_cell.length_c   1.000
_cell.angle_alpha   90.00
_cell.angle_beta   90.00
_cell.angle_gamma   90.00
#
_symmetry.space_group_name_H-M   'P 1'
#
loop_
_entity.id
_entity.type
_entity.pdbx_description
1 polymer ?
#
loop_
_entity_poly.entity_id
_entity_poly.type
_entity_poly.pdbx_seq_one_letter_code
_entity_poly.pdbx_strand_id
1 'polypeptide(L)'
;MTDLRFRTSPAAPPSFVRTLLAGLLAAFLLLITPAGPVMAQQIKDSSQLSHFLPQVTPASLVEGADAFGPVRPDLAAAPVLRGGQTIAYAFVTSDFADTTGYSGKPIHVMVAIGTDGLLKGVKLLKHSEPIVLVGIPEARMVELIEGYKGLDIAKEAASGGSSHDLKIISGATVTVMVIDDSVVRASIKVARSLGLGGLSTEAPAAGPLRVIDPEVKAADDWLTQTGDGTLRRLSLDVGQVNAAFAALPDQRAAERPEEGPADATFIDLYATLVSIPGIGESLLEPGEKAAIDAWLKPGDSALLLAARGRYSFKGSGYVRGGIFDRVHLIQGDISVRFRDRDHKRAGPLALAGAPELSERDIFRIPADSGFNPAEPFRIQLLVQRNVGPIEKLFTTFDLGWQPPAAFIKTLSPAPSESPAASTPVASDTPQAGLDDEASAKAQLWQRIWRSKTLEIAGVTIMLAVLTFAFFFQTFLTRSARVTHWFRMSFLAVTLVFLGWYANAQLSVVNIFALAASVKSGFTWEAFLLDPLTFILWFSVAAALIFWGRGAYCGWLCPFGALQELTNRIARAFRVPQITLPWGLHERLWAVKYIIFLGLFGVSLASLEQAEHLAEVEPFKTAIVLKFARGWPFVLYAGTLLVAGLFVERFYCRYLCPLGAALAIPARVRMFDWLKRYHECGNPCQTCANTCPVQAIHPTGEINPNECVNCMNCQVLYQSETRCPVVMRKLKRRAAAGTGERPAPSEGHKPVINTPSQQKGQAHV
;
A
#
# COMPACT_ATOMS: atom_id res chain seq x y z
N MET A 1 -62.84 54.63 -13.08
CA MET A 1 -62.12 55.87 -12.70
C MET A 1 -61.32 55.53 -11.46
N THR A 2 -60.00 55.51 -11.41
CA THR A 2 -58.94 55.96 -12.31
C THR A 2 -57.64 55.32 -11.80
N ASP A 3 -56.64 55.19 -12.67
CA ASP A 3 -55.24 54.82 -12.40
C ASP A 3 -54.70 55.20 -11.02
N LEU A 4 -53.87 54.33 -10.43
CA LEU A 4 -52.65 54.74 -9.71
C LEU A 4 -51.63 53.60 -9.74
N ARG A 5 -50.62 53.78 -10.61
CA ARG A 5 -49.40 52.98 -10.70
C ARG A 5 -48.56 53.16 -9.44
N PHE A 6 -48.03 52.07 -8.87
CA PHE A 6 -46.79 52.12 -8.09
C PHE A 6 -45.80 51.10 -8.67
N ARG A 7 -44.69 51.63 -9.18
CA ARG A 7 -43.54 50.91 -9.74
C ARG A 7 -42.42 51.03 -8.70
N THR A 8 -41.93 49.91 -8.17
CA THR A 8 -40.69 49.88 -7.37
C THR A 8 -39.68 48.99 -8.07
N SER A 9 -38.65 49.58 -8.66
CA SER A 9 -37.44 48.87 -9.13
C SER A 9 -36.51 48.54 -7.96
N PRO A 10 -35.81 47.39 -7.98
CA PRO A 10 -34.70 47.13 -7.06
C PRO A 10 -33.41 47.80 -7.55
N ALA A 11 -32.68 48.41 -6.61
CA ALA A 11 -31.43 49.11 -6.84
C ALA A 11 -30.28 48.16 -7.23
N ALA A 12 -29.41 48.60 -8.14
CA ALA A 12 -28.17 47.92 -8.51
C ALA A 12 -27.07 48.12 -7.44
N PRO A 13 -26.21 47.12 -7.19
CA PRO A 13 -25.11 47.25 -6.22
C PRO A 13 -23.95 48.11 -6.74
N PRO A 14 -23.15 48.73 -5.85
CA PRO A 14 -22.16 49.76 -6.19
C PRO A 14 -20.94 49.22 -6.96
N SER A 15 -20.42 50.07 -7.84
CA SER A 15 -19.35 49.80 -8.82
C SER A 15 -18.04 49.24 -8.25
N PHE A 16 -17.77 49.45 -6.96
CA PHE A 16 -16.54 49.06 -6.28
C PHE A 16 -16.33 47.53 -6.22
N VAL A 17 -17.42 46.76 -6.09
CA VAL A 17 -17.36 45.29 -6.02
C VAL A 17 -16.97 44.69 -7.38
N ARG A 18 -17.41 45.32 -8.48
CA ARG A 18 -17.06 44.89 -9.84
C ARG A 18 -15.59 45.14 -10.17
N THR A 19 -15.03 46.25 -9.71
CA THR A 19 -13.61 46.59 -9.94
C THR A 19 -12.69 45.67 -9.13
N LEU A 20 -13.07 45.31 -7.92
CA LEU A 20 -12.29 44.41 -7.05
C LEU A 20 -12.33 42.96 -7.55
N LEU A 21 -13.49 42.50 -8.07
CA LEU A 21 -13.61 41.19 -8.73
C LEU A 21 -12.86 41.13 -10.06
N ALA A 22 -12.84 42.20 -10.85
CA ALA A 22 -12.07 42.25 -12.09
C ALA A 22 -10.55 42.27 -11.84
N GLY A 23 -10.09 42.96 -10.79
CA GLY A 23 -8.69 42.96 -10.37
C GLY A 23 -8.22 41.59 -9.86
N LEU A 24 -9.06 40.89 -9.08
CA LEU A 24 -8.79 39.52 -8.64
C LEU A 24 -8.80 38.52 -9.82
N LEU A 25 -9.68 38.69 -10.80
CA LEU A 25 -9.68 37.85 -12.01
C LEU A 25 -8.42 38.07 -12.86
N ALA A 26 -7.96 39.31 -13.00
CA ALA A 26 -6.75 39.63 -13.77
C ALA A 26 -5.48 39.08 -13.08
N ALA A 27 -5.40 39.18 -11.74
CA ALA A 27 -4.32 38.58 -10.96
C ALA A 27 -4.34 37.03 -11.02
N PHE A 28 -5.54 36.43 -11.06
CA PHE A 28 -5.72 34.99 -11.23
C PHE A 28 -5.34 34.52 -12.65
N LEU A 29 -5.62 35.31 -13.70
CA LEU A 29 -5.21 35.00 -15.07
C LEU A 29 -3.69 35.16 -15.31
N LEU A 30 -3.03 36.09 -14.60
CA LEU A 30 -1.56 36.24 -14.63
C LEU A 30 -0.82 35.12 -13.89
N LEU A 31 -1.48 34.42 -12.97
CA LEU A 31 -0.97 33.21 -12.31
C LEU A 31 -1.21 31.92 -13.14
N ILE A 32 -1.98 32.01 -14.24
CA ILE A 32 -2.39 30.87 -15.09
C ILE A 32 -1.67 30.86 -16.44
N THR A 33 -0.82 31.84 -16.77
CA THR A 33 0.01 31.75 -17.98
C THR A 33 1.07 30.65 -17.81
N PRO A 34 1.01 29.56 -18.59
CA PRO A 34 1.93 28.46 -18.46
C PRO A 34 3.28 28.85 -19.06
N ALA A 35 4.30 28.97 -18.22
CA ALA A 35 5.66 28.70 -18.67
C ALA A 35 5.78 27.19 -18.93
N GLY A 36 5.34 26.73 -20.11
CA GLY A 36 5.79 25.45 -20.66
C GLY A 36 6.87 25.71 -21.72
N PRO A 37 7.59 24.70 -22.23
CA PRO A 37 7.91 23.37 -21.71
C PRO A 37 9.43 23.13 -21.81
N VAL A 38 10.20 23.26 -20.73
CA VAL A 38 11.66 22.95 -20.77
C VAL A 38 12.06 21.89 -19.73
N MET A 39 11.19 21.52 -18.78
CA MET A 39 11.55 20.57 -17.71
C MET A 39 10.93 19.17 -17.84
N ALA A 40 10.17 18.88 -18.91
CA ALA A 40 9.44 17.62 -19.03
C ALA A 40 10.24 16.46 -19.67
N GLN A 41 11.53 16.66 -19.97
CA GLN A 41 12.34 15.67 -20.71
C GLN A 41 13.48 15.03 -19.89
N GLN A 42 13.54 15.27 -18.58
CA GLN A 42 14.70 14.88 -17.74
C GLN A 42 14.42 13.85 -16.62
N ILE A 43 13.21 13.28 -16.53
CA ILE A 43 12.83 12.35 -15.45
C ILE A 43 12.86 10.88 -15.92
N LYS A 44 13.86 10.48 -16.72
CA LYS A 44 14.06 9.05 -17.04
C LYS A 44 15.38 8.45 -16.61
N ASP A 45 16.34 9.24 -16.11
CA ASP A 45 17.67 8.75 -15.68
C ASP A 45 18.16 9.36 -14.34
N SER A 46 17.27 9.86 -13.47
CA SER A 46 17.71 10.43 -12.19
C SER A 46 17.83 9.36 -11.11
N SER A 47 19.02 9.21 -10.52
CA SER A 47 19.27 8.40 -9.32
C SER A 47 18.26 8.68 -8.18
N GLN A 48 18.03 7.69 -7.29
CA GLN A 48 17.18 7.88 -6.11
C GLN A 48 17.74 8.99 -5.21
N LEU A 49 19.07 9.12 -5.14
CA LEU A 49 19.72 10.25 -4.47
C LEU A 49 19.20 11.60 -4.99
N SER A 50 19.12 11.80 -6.31
CA SER A 50 18.61 13.07 -6.88
C SER A 50 17.18 13.38 -6.45
N HIS A 51 16.36 12.36 -6.19
CA HIS A 51 14.99 12.50 -5.72
C HIS A 51 14.90 12.88 -4.23
N PHE A 52 15.73 12.27 -3.38
CA PHE A 52 15.67 12.44 -1.92
C PHE A 52 16.56 13.54 -1.37
N LEU A 53 17.65 13.91 -2.05
CA LEU A 53 18.60 14.93 -1.60
C LEU A 53 17.93 16.28 -1.25
N PRO A 54 16.94 16.79 -2.02
CA PRO A 54 16.24 18.04 -1.67
C PRO A 54 15.35 17.95 -0.42
N GLN A 55 15.02 16.73 0.04
CA GLN A 55 14.09 16.47 1.14
C GLN A 55 14.80 16.36 2.50
N VAL A 56 16.13 16.31 2.50
CA VAL A 56 16.96 16.13 3.70
C VAL A 56 17.76 17.40 3.96
N THR A 57 17.79 17.88 5.19
CA THR A 57 18.71 18.96 5.57
C THR A 57 20.09 18.39 5.89
N PRO A 58 21.21 19.00 5.42
CA PRO A 58 22.57 18.50 5.65
C PRO A 58 22.87 18.21 7.12
N ALA A 59 22.51 19.15 8.01
CA ALA A 59 22.69 19.04 9.45
C ALA A 59 21.92 17.86 10.09
N SER A 60 20.83 17.41 9.47
CA SER A 60 20.07 16.25 9.95
C SER A 60 20.65 14.90 9.53
N LEU A 61 21.61 14.90 8.60
CA LEU A 61 22.33 13.70 8.18
C LEU A 61 23.71 13.65 8.84
N VAL A 62 24.47 14.74 8.76
CA VAL A 62 25.79 14.86 9.38
C VAL A 62 25.80 16.08 10.28
N GLU A 63 26.11 15.87 11.56
CA GLU A 63 26.18 16.94 12.54
C GLU A 63 27.17 18.03 12.09
N GLY A 64 26.74 19.29 12.11
CA GLY A 64 27.55 20.43 11.69
C GLY A 64 27.76 20.57 10.17
N ALA A 65 27.06 19.82 9.33
CA ALA A 65 27.03 20.09 7.88
C ALA A 65 26.09 21.26 7.55
N ASP A 66 26.49 22.11 6.60
CA ASP A 66 25.74 23.31 6.19
C ASP A 66 25.15 23.21 4.78
N ALA A 67 25.74 22.40 3.88
CA ALA A 67 25.25 22.22 2.51
C ALA A 67 25.53 20.82 1.93
N PHE A 68 24.82 20.48 0.86
CA PHE A 68 25.22 19.41 -0.07
C PHE A 68 25.78 20.06 -1.35
N GLY A 69 26.86 19.50 -1.90
CA GLY A 69 27.32 19.85 -3.24
C GLY A 69 26.58 19.08 -4.33
N PRO A 70 26.94 19.29 -5.61
CA PRO A 70 26.26 18.65 -6.73
C PRO A 70 26.45 17.12 -6.70
N VAL A 71 25.40 16.39 -7.10
CA VAL A 71 25.49 14.94 -7.35
C VAL A 71 26.55 14.72 -8.43
N ARG A 72 27.44 13.76 -8.18
CA ARG A 72 28.51 13.42 -9.11
C ARG A 72 27.95 12.81 -10.40
N PRO A 73 28.55 13.11 -11.56
CA PRO A 73 28.10 12.55 -12.84
C PRO A 73 28.49 11.07 -13.01
N ASP A 74 29.54 10.61 -12.33
CA ASP A 74 30.12 9.26 -12.41
C ASP A 74 29.58 8.30 -11.34
N LEU A 75 28.92 8.81 -10.30
CA LEU A 75 28.46 8.03 -9.16
C LEU A 75 27.22 8.70 -8.54
N ALA A 76 26.20 7.94 -8.16
CA ALA A 76 25.04 8.44 -7.43
C ALA A 76 25.37 8.82 -5.98
N ALA A 77 26.32 9.74 -5.80
CA ALA A 77 26.80 10.27 -4.53
C ALA A 77 27.00 11.78 -4.61
N ALA A 78 26.72 12.50 -3.53
CA ALA A 78 26.87 13.95 -3.42
C ALA A 78 27.78 14.32 -2.23
N PRO A 79 28.72 15.27 -2.36
CA PRO A 79 29.54 15.70 -1.23
C PRO A 79 28.70 16.44 -0.19
N VAL A 80 28.94 16.14 1.08
CA VAL A 80 28.38 16.85 2.25
C VAL A 80 29.42 17.88 2.71
N LEU A 81 29.01 19.14 2.80
CA LEU A 81 29.90 20.26 3.04
C LEU A 81 29.76 20.79 4.47
N ARG A 82 30.87 21.32 5.01
CA ARG A 82 30.93 22.20 6.18
C ARG A 82 31.83 23.39 5.84
N GLY A 83 31.28 24.60 5.77
CA GLY A 83 32.04 25.80 5.42
C GLY A 83 32.69 25.70 4.02
N GLY A 84 32.04 24.99 3.10
CA GLY A 84 32.54 24.75 1.74
C GLY A 84 33.54 23.61 1.58
N GLN A 85 33.97 22.95 2.67
CA GLN A 85 34.84 21.77 2.62
C GLN A 85 34.04 20.47 2.67
N THR A 86 34.38 19.49 1.84
CA THR A 86 33.76 18.16 1.86
C THR A 86 34.18 17.38 3.09
N ILE A 87 33.21 17.02 3.93
CA ILE A 87 33.43 16.24 5.15
C ILE A 87 32.92 14.78 5.03
N ALA A 88 32.02 14.52 4.08
CA ALA A 88 31.48 13.20 3.79
C ALA A 88 30.88 13.14 2.37
N TYR A 89 30.47 11.96 1.92
CA TYR A 89 29.68 11.75 0.71
C TYR A 89 28.35 11.09 1.06
N ALA A 90 27.25 11.71 0.67
CA ALA A 90 25.88 11.22 0.85
C ALA A 90 25.41 10.42 -0.37
N PHE A 91 24.77 9.28 -0.14
CA PHE A 91 24.17 8.43 -1.15
C PHE A 91 22.94 7.70 -0.60
N VAL A 92 22.12 7.11 -1.47
CA VAL A 92 20.94 6.30 -1.07
C VAL A 92 21.20 4.83 -1.36
N THR A 93 20.99 3.96 -0.37
CA THR A 93 21.31 2.53 -0.46
C THR A 93 20.66 1.82 -1.65
N SER A 94 19.44 2.21 -2.02
CA SER A 94 18.70 1.65 -3.17
C SER A 94 19.30 1.96 -4.54
N ASP A 95 20.24 2.89 -4.65
CA ASP A 95 20.99 3.12 -5.89
C ASP A 95 22.13 2.09 -6.08
N PHE A 96 22.48 1.33 -5.03
CA PHE A 96 23.69 0.48 -5.02
C PHE A 96 23.44 -0.97 -4.59
N ALA A 97 22.35 -1.27 -3.88
CA ALA A 97 22.05 -2.61 -3.35
C ALA A 97 20.56 -2.95 -3.46
N ASP A 98 20.22 -4.25 -3.46
CA ASP A 98 18.82 -4.68 -3.29
C ASP A 98 18.38 -4.35 -1.87
N THR A 99 17.37 -3.48 -1.77
CA THR A 99 16.82 -2.99 -0.50
C THR A 99 15.39 -3.46 -0.28
N THR A 100 14.93 -4.44 -1.07
CA THR A 100 13.56 -4.90 -1.02
C THR A 100 13.30 -5.75 0.22
N GLY A 101 12.42 -5.27 1.09
CA GLY A 101 12.03 -5.95 2.32
C GLY A 101 10.81 -6.88 2.17
N TYR A 102 10.15 -7.17 3.29
CA TYR A 102 8.96 -8.02 3.35
C TYR A 102 7.80 -7.47 2.51
N SER A 103 7.70 -6.15 2.38
CA SER A 103 6.65 -5.49 1.60
C SER A 103 6.81 -5.66 0.09
N GLY A 104 7.95 -6.20 -0.38
CA GLY A 104 8.29 -6.26 -1.80
C GLY A 104 8.60 -4.91 -2.43
N LYS A 105 8.71 -3.84 -1.62
CA LYS A 105 9.13 -2.50 -2.04
C LYS A 105 10.53 -2.17 -1.49
N PRO A 106 11.32 -1.34 -2.20
CA PRO A 106 12.62 -0.87 -1.73
C PRO A 106 12.53 -0.09 -0.42
N ILE A 107 13.53 -0.26 0.45
CA ILE A 107 13.73 0.54 1.65
C ILE A 107 14.84 1.55 1.35
N HIS A 108 14.50 2.83 1.40
CA HIS A 108 15.44 3.90 1.08
C HIS A 108 16.08 4.43 2.35
N VAL A 109 17.39 4.24 2.48
CA VAL A 109 18.21 4.78 3.56
C VAL A 109 19.27 5.69 2.96
N MET A 110 19.38 6.91 3.46
CA MET A 110 20.46 7.82 3.11
C MET A 110 21.64 7.59 4.05
N VAL A 111 22.82 7.41 3.49
CA VAL A 111 24.07 7.18 4.21
C VAL A 111 25.05 8.28 3.86
N ALA A 112 25.77 8.79 4.85
CA ALA A 112 26.91 9.69 4.67
C ALA A 112 28.19 9.00 5.14
N ILE A 113 29.14 8.80 4.23
CA ILE A 113 30.44 8.19 4.52
C ILE A 113 31.55 9.25 4.49
N GLY A 114 32.39 9.27 5.53
CA GLY A 114 33.54 10.16 5.62
C GLY A 114 34.68 9.74 4.71
N THR A 115 35.63 10.64 4.48
CA THR A 115 36.85 10.31 3.71
C THR A 115 37.74 9.27 4.39
N ASP A 116 37.60 9.14 5.70
CA ASP A 116 38.21 8.12 6.55
C ASP A 116 37.54 6.73 6.43
N GLY A 117 36.46 6.59 5.66
CA GLY A 117 35.72 5.33 5.52
C GLY A 117 34.76 5.04 6.68
N LEU A 118 34.57 6.00 7.60
CA LEU A 118 33.61 5.87 8.71
C LEU A 118 32.25 6.45 8.33
N LEU A 119 31.16 5.77 8.69
CA LEU A 119 29.82 6.31 8.51
C LEU A 119 29.59 7.52 9.44
N LYS A 120 29.39 8.70 8.86
CA LYS A 120 29.13 9.95 9.60
C LYS A 120 27.65 10.17 9.91
N GLY A 121 26.77 9.52 9.15
CA GLY A 121 25.33 9.61 9.34
C GLY A 121 24.57 8.55 8.55
N VAL A 122 23.47 8.07 9.10
CA VAL A 122 22.57 7.10 8.46
C VAL A 122 21.15 7.50 8.82
N LYS A 123 20.30 7.64 7.80
CA LYS A 123 18.94 8.17 7.97
C LYS A 123 17.93 7.40 7.13
N LEU A 124 16.89 6.90 7.76
CA LEU A 124 15.76 6.30 7.07
C LEU A 124 14.99 7.39 6.32
N LEU A 125 14.81 7.22 5.01
CA LEU A 125 14.06 8.16 4.17
C LEU A 125 12.62 7.67 3.96
N LYS A 126 12.48 6.42 3.55
CA LYS A 126 11.20 5.83 3.16
C LYS A 126 11.23 4.32 3.25
N HIS A 127 10.19 3.73 3.82
CA HIS A 127 9.96 2.29 3.80
C HIS A 127 8.46 1.99 3.66
N SER A 128 8.11 0.77 3.25
CA SER A 128 6.72 0.28 3.19
C SER A 128 6.50 -0.99 3.99
N GLU A 129 7.41 -1.28 4.90
CA GLU A 129 7.42 -2.50 5.71
C GLU A 129 6.25 -2.51 6.71
N PRO A 130 5.58 -3.66 6.91
CA PRO A 130 4.39 -3.74 7.78
C PRO A 130 4.72 -3.68 9.28
N ILE A 131 5.84 -3.08 9.69
CA ILE A 131 6.29 -3.01 11.09
C ILE A 131 5.27 -2.35 12.02
N VAL A 132 4.55 -1.32 11.52
CA VAL A 132 3.52 -0.61 12.27
C VAL A 132 2.26 -1.48 12.41
N LEU A 133 1.99 -2.35 11.44
CA LEU A 133 0.90 -3.34 11.50
C LEU A 133 1.19 -4.45 12.51
N VAL A 134 2.47 -4.77 12.75
CA VAL A 134 2.93 -5.73 13.77
C VAL A 134 3.08 -5.08 15.15
N GLY A 135 2.84 -3.76 15.27
CA GLY A 135 2.86 -3.03 16.54
C GLY A 135 4.24 -2.52 16.97
N ILE A 136 5.23 -2.54 16.08
CA ILE A 136 6.58 -2.01 16.36
C ILE A 136 6.60 -0.51 16.04
N PRO A 137 6.96 0.37 17.01
CA PRO A 137 7.08 1.80 16.76
C PRO A 137 8.19 2.10 15.74
N GLU A 138 7.90 2.96 14.75
CA GLU A 138 8.88 3.40 13.74
C GLU A 138 10.13 4.03 14.35
N ALA A 139 9.98 4.75 15.48
CA ALA A 139 11.10 5.34 16.21
C ALA A 139 12.18 4.32 16.59
N ARG A 140 11.81 3.07 16.93
CA ARG A 140 12.80 2.02 17.22
C ARG A 140 13.61 1.60 15.99
N MET A 141 12.99 1.65 14.82
CA MET A 141 13.70 1.38 13.56
C MET A 141 14.65 2.53 13.23
N VAL A 142 14.22 3.78 13.42
CA VAL A 142 15.08 4.95 13.25
C VAL A 142 16.29 4.88 14.18
N GLU A 143 16.09 4.60 15.46
CA GLU A 143 17.17 4.46 16.46
C GLU A 143 18.16 3.34 16.09
N LEU A 144 17.66 2.21 15.62
CA LEU A 144 18.50 1.12 15.13
C LEU A 144 19.38 1.57 13.95
N ILE A 145 18.78 2.26 12.99
CA ILE A 145 19.45 2.72 11.77
C ILE A 145 20.49 3.79 12.08
N GLU A 146 20.17 4.73 12.96
CA GLU A 146 21.12 5.73 13.44
C GLU A 146 22.30 5.09 14.19
N GLY A 147 22.10 3.90 14.76
CA GLY A 147 23.12 3.10 15.40
C GLY A 147 24.28 2.63 14.49
N TYR A 148 24.11 2.67 13.16
CA TYR A 148 25.20 2.39 12.21
C TYR A 148 26.21 3.55 12.09
N LYS A 149 25.92 4.72 12.68
CA LYS A 149 26.88 5.83 12.73
C LYS A 149 28.16 5.39 13.46
N GLY A 150 29.30 5.65 12.83
CA GLY A 150 30.62 5.26 13.32
C GLY A 150 31.12 3.91 12.82
N LEU A 151 30.33 3.17 12.02
CA LEU A 151 30.75 1.91 11.43
C LEU A 151 31.94 2.11 10.47
N ASP A 152 32.91 1.19 10.57
CA ASP A 152 34.14 1.18 9.77
C ASP A 152 33.98 0.28 8.54
N ILE A 153 33.79 0.90 7.39
CA ILE A 153 33.47 0.21 6.14
C ILE A 153 34.68 -0.56 5.58
N ALA A 154 35.90 -0.15 5.91
CA ALA A 154 37.10 -0.88 5.49
C ALA A 154 37.21 -2.23 6.24
N LYS A 155 36.89 -2.25 7.54
CA LYS A 155 36.81 -3.50 8.31
C LYS A 155 35.67 -4.40 7.84
N GLU A 156 34.52 -3.83 7.52
CA GLU A 156 33.41 -4.60 6.94
C GLU A 156 33.78 -5.21 5.59
N ALA A 157 34.44 -4.46 4.70
CA ALA A 157 34.91 -5.01 3.43
C ALA A 157 35.87 -6.21 3.64
N ALA A 158 36.76 -6.13 4.63
CA ALA A 158 37.71 -7.19 4.95
C ALA A 158 37.05 -8.46 5.55
N SER A 159 35.96 -8.32 6.32
CA SER A 159 35.17 -9.45 6.83
C SER A 159 34.11 -9.95 5.84
N GLY A 160 33.90 -9.23 4.73
CA GLY A 160 32.82 -9.46 3.78
C GLY A 160 31.44 -9.06 4.32
N GLY A 161 31.38 -8.08 5.22
CA GLY A 161 30.16 -7.42 5.71
C GLY A 161 29.59 -8.00 7.01
N SER A 162 30.41 -8.68 7.81
CA SER A 162 30.00 -9.32 9.06
C SER A 162 30.85 -8.92 10.27
N SER A 163 31.56 -7.78 10.22
CA SER A 163 32.46 -7.40 11.33
C SER A 163 31.71 -6.84 12.55
N HIS A 164 30.52 -6.30 12.33
CA HIS A 164 29.72 -5.67 13.37
C HIS A 164 28.63 -6.61 13.93
N ASP A 165 28.18 -6.30 15.15
CA ASP A 165 27.09 -7.00 15.81
C ASP A 165 25.74 -6.57 15.23
N LEU A 166 25.03 -7.53 14.62
CA LEU A 166 23.70 -7.30 14.08
C LEU A 166 22.66 -7.17 15.21
N LYS A 167 22.16 -5.95 15.43
CA LYS A 167 21.04 -5.71 16.34
C LYS A 167 19.72 -5.95 15.60
N ILE A 168 18.88 -6.85 16.12
CA ILE A 168 17.58 -7.18 15.51
C ILE A 168 16.43 -6.76 16.40
N ILE A 169 15.43 -6.10 15.79
CA ILE A 169 14.13 -5.84 16.42
C ILE A 169 13.25 -7.07 16.23
N SER A 170 12.76 -7.63 17.34
CA SER A 170 11.84 -8.77 17.27
C SER A 170 10.56 -8.43 16.53
N GLY A 171 10.14 -9.35 15.66
CA GLY A 171 9.00 -9.16 14.76
C GLY A 171 9.34 -8.38 13.48
N ALA A 172 10.55 -7.83 13.35
CA ALA A 172 11.05 -7.14 12.15
C ALA A 172 12.42 -7.66 11.67
N THR A 173 12.78 -8.89 12.02
CA THR A 173 14.09 -9.51 11.72
C THR A 173 14.48 -9.39 10.26
N VAL A 174 13.58 -9.75 9.34
CA VAL A 174 13.78 -9.66 7.89
C VAL A 174 14.10 -8.24 7.46
N THR A 175 13.25 -7.29 7.84
CA THR A 175 13.39 -5.88 7.50
C THR A 175 14.71 -5.32 7.98
N VAL A 176 15.09 -5.64 9.23
CA VAL A 176 16.34 -5.17 9.83
C VAL A 176 17.56 -5.74 9.11
N MET A 177 17.56 -7.03 8.77
CA MET A 177 18.64 -7.62 7.98
C MET A 177 18.79 -6.98 6.60
N VAL A 178 17.67 -6.68 5.93
CA VAL A 178 17.69 -6.01 4.62
C VAL A 178 18.32 -4.63 4.74
N ILE A 179 17.95 -3.88 5.77
CA ILE A 179 18.51 -2.56 6.01
C ILE A 179 20.01 -2.66 6.31
N ASP A 180 20.41 -3.55 7.22
CA ASP A 180 21.80 -3.80 7.57
C ASP A 180 22.69 -4.05 6.33
N ASP A 181 22.39 -5.13 5.61
CA ASP A 181 23.12 -5.53 4.40
C ASP A 181 23.11 -4.42 3.35
N SER A 182 21.98 -3.73 3.15
CA SER A 182 21.93 -2.63 2.20
C SER A 182 22.83 -1.46 2.57
N VAL A 183 22.91 -1.12 3.86
CA VAL A 183 23.77 -0.03 4.37
C VAL A 183 25.23 -0.44 4.19
N VAL A 184 25.61 -1.63 4.62
CA VAL A 184 27.00 -2.11 4.53
C VAL A 184 27.44 -2.23 3.07
N ARG A 185 26.68 -2.92 2.22
CA ARG A 185 27.06 -3.17 0.81
C ARG A 185 27.09 -1.91 -0.03
N ALA A 186 26.09 -1.05 0.10
CA ALA A 186 26.08 0.22 -0.62
C ALA A 186 27.27 1.09 -0.18
N SER A 187 27.60 1.08 1.12
CA SER A 187 28.76 1.81 1.64
C SER A 187 30.09 1.28 1.11
N ILE A 188 30.27 -0.04 1.05
CA ILE A 188 31.49 -0.66 0.47
C ILE A 188 31.65 -0.25 -0.99
N LYS A 189 30.58 -0.36 -1.79
CA LYS A 189 30.60 0.03 -3.21
C LYS A 189 30.99 1.50 -3.38
N VAL A 190 30.34 2.40 -2.65
CA VAL A 190 30.65 3.83 -2.69
C VAL A 190 32.07 4.13 -2.20
N ALA A 191 32.52 3.48 -1.13
CA ALA A 191 33.88 3.65 -0.60
C ALA A 191 34.95 3.22 -1.61
N ARG A 192 34.77 2.06 -2.27
CA ARG A 192 35.67 1.58 -3.34
C ARG A 192 35.68 2.52 -4.53
N SER A 193 34.52 2.95 -5.01
CA SER A 193 34.40 3.90 -6.14
C SER A 193 35.05 5.24 -5.87
N LEU A 194 35.04 5.71 -4.61
CA LEU A 194 35.57 7.01 -4.21
C LEU A 194 36.97 6.96 -3.59
N GLY A 195 37.56 5.79 -3.39
CA GLY A 195 38.89 5.66 -2.78
C GLY A 195 38.92 5.91 -1.26
N LEU A 196 37.80 5.73 -0.55
CA LEU A 196 37.65 6.14 0.85
C LEU A 196 38.16 5.05 1.82
N GLY A 197 38.74 5.46 2.95
CA GLY A 197 39.19 4.53 3.98
C GLY A 197 40.26 3.53 3.53
N GLY A 198 41.01 3.85 2.45
CA GLY A 198 42.01 2.95 1.87
C GLY A 198 41.43 1.85 0.97
N LEU A 199 40.11 1.85 0.72
CA LEU A 199 39.48 0.95 -0.24
C LEU A 199 39.63 1.53 -1.64
N SER A 200 40.04 0.71 -2.60
CA SER A 200 40.07 1.05 -4.03
C SER A 200 39.13 0.12 -4.80
N THR A 201 38.65 0.57 -5.97
CA THR A 201 38.08 -0.35 -6.95
C THR A 201 39.11 -1.43 -7.25
N GLU A 202 38.79 -2.70 -6.96
CA GLU A 202 39.59 -3.82 -7.46
C GLU A 202 39.61 -3.68 -8.98
N ALA A 203 40.81 -3.49 -9.55
CA ALA A 203 40.97 -3.55 -11.00
C ALA A 203 40.40 -4.90 -11.46
N PRO A 204 39.61 -4.96 -12.55
CA PRO A 204 39.19 -6.23 -13.11
C PRO A 204 40.44 -7.09 -13.24
N ALA A 205 40.43 -8.25 -12.59
CA ALA A 205 41.60 -9.09 -12.53
C ALA A 205 42.11 -9.27 -13.97
N ALA A 206 43.30 -8.76 -14.26
CA ALA A 206 44.00 -8.94 -15.53
C ALA A 206 44.49 -10.40 -15.68
N GLY A 207 43.74 -11.34 -15.10
CA GLY A 207 43.94 -12.77 -15.18
C GLY A 207 43.02 -13.39 -16.24
N PRO A 208 43.29 -14.64 -16.62
CA PRO A 208 42.45 -15.35 -17.59
C PRO A 208 41.01 -15.47 -17.10
N LEU A 209 40.06 -15.27 -18.01
CA LEU A 209 38.63 -15.41 -17.74
C LEU A 209 38.35 -16.87 -17.33
N ARG A 210 37.87 -17.07 -16.10
CA ARG A 210 37.48 -18.38 -15.58
C ARG A 210 36.02 -18.62 -15.92
N VAL A 211 35.74 -19.73 -16.62
CA VAL A 211 34.38 -20.13 -17.01
C VAL A 211 34.15 -21.57 -16.56
N ILE A 212 32.91 -21.92 -16.25
CA ILE A 212 32.55 -23.31 -15.95
C ILE A 212 32.73 -24.19 -17.19
N ASP A 213 33.38 -25.34 -17.03
CA ASP A 213 33.46 -26.38 -18.05
C ASP A 213 32.21 -27.30 -17.94
N PRO A 214 31.27 -27.24 -18.90
CA PRO A 214 30.04 -28.02 -18.83
C PRO A 214 30.25 -29.52 -19.12
N GLU A 215 31.38 -29.91 -19.70
CA GLU A 215 31.65 -31.29 -20.15
C GLU A 215 32.13 -32.22 -19.03
N VAL A 216 32.54 -31.63 -17.89
CA VAL A 216 33.08 -32.37 -16.75
C VAL A 216 31.94 -32.95 -15.93
N LYS A 217 32.02 -34.26 -15.63
CA LYS A 217 31.04 -34.96 -14.79
C LYS A 217 31.51 -35.04 -13.35
N ALA A 218 30.58 -34.87 -12.40
CA ALA A 218 30.84 -35.12 -10.99
C ALA A 218 30.94 -36.64 -10.71
N ALA A 219 31.58 -37.00 -9.59
CA ALA A 219 31.58 -38.36 -9.08
C ALA A 219 30.14 -38.88 -8.81
N ASP A 220 29.94 -40.18 -8.80
CA ASP A 220 28.63 -40.85 -8.68
C ASP A 220 28.27 -41.28 -7.23
N ASP A 221 29.13 -40.94 -6.26
CA ASP A 221 28.89 -41.22 -4.85
C ASP A 221 29.02 -39.97 -3.95
N TRP A 222 28.24 -39.96 -2.86
CA TRP A 222 28.15 -38.86 -1.91
C TRP A 222 29.46 -38.58 -1.17
N LEU A 223 30.22 -39.63 -0.85
CA LEU A 223 31.45 -39.50 -0.06
C LEU A 223 32.53 -38.78 -0.88
N THR A 224 32.68 -39.14 -2.15
CA THR A 224 33.63 -38.48 -3.06
C THR A 224 33.25 -37.03 -3.32
N GLN A 225 31.98 -36.73 -3.62
CA GLN A 225 31.55 -35.34 -3.86
C GLN A 225 31.68 -34.45 -2.62
N THR A 226 31.54 -35.00 -1.41
CA THR A 226 31.79 -34.23 -0.18
C THR A 226 33.28 -34.05 0.11
N GLY A 227 34.12 -35.03 -0.28
CA GLY A 227 35.57 -34.98 -0.13
C GLY A 227 36.27 -34.05 -1.12
N ASP A 228 35.86 -34.05 -2.39
CA ASP A 228 36.47 -33.23 -3.45
C ASP A 228 35.96 -31.76 -3.45
N GLY A 229 34.87 -31.50 -2.73
CA GLY A 229 34.30 -30.17 -2.57
C GLY A 229 33.21 -29.80 -3.56
N THR A 230 32.82 -30.71 -4.44
CA THR A 230 31.64 -30.58 -5.30
C THR A 230 30.41 -30.27 -4.44
N LEU A 231 30.24 -30.99 -3.33
CA LEU A 231 29.24 -30.73 -2.30
C LEU A 231 29.93 -30.29 -1.01
N ARG A 232 29.66 -29.06 -0.53
CA ARG A 232 30.23 -28.58 0.74
C ARG A 232 29.27 -28.80 1.89
N ARG A 233 29.82 -29.14 3.06
CA ARG A 233 29.10 -29.40 4.31
C ARG A 233 29.54 -28.43 5.40
N LEU A 234 28.58 -27.84 6.09
CA LEU A 234 28.73 -27.18 7.39
C LEU A 234 28.03 -28.05 8.43
N SER A 235 28.78 -28.51 9.43
CA SER A 235 28.24 -29.28 10.56
C SER A 235 28.37 -28.45 11.82
N LEU A 236 27.25 -28.18 12.48
CA LEU A 236 27.21 -27.48 13.76
C LEU A 236 26.59 -28.40 14.82
N ASP A 237 27.26 -28.50 15.96
CA ASP A 237 26.74 -29.15 17.17
C ASP A 237 26.20 -28.11 18.19
N VAL A 238 25.49 -28.60 19.20
CA VAL A 238 24.91 -27.75 20.26
C VAL A 238 26.00 -27.01 21.05
N GLY A 239 27.16 -27.64 21.26
CA GLY A 239 28.29 -27.06 21.97
C GLY A 239 28.87 -25.84 21.25
N GLN A 240 29.10 -25.95 19.94
CA GLN A 240 29.59 -24.88 19.08
C GLN A 240 28.63 -23.69 19.03
N VAL A 241 27.33 -23.96 18.93
CA VAL A 241 26.31 -22.90 18.98
C VAL A 241 26.31 -22.21 20.35
N ASN A 242 26.38 -22.98 21.44
CA ASN A 242 26.46 -22.43 22.80
C ASN A 242 27.72 -21.58 23.02
N ALA A 243 28.86 -22.02 22.51
CA ALA A 243 30.11 -21.25 22.59
C ALA A 243 30.03 -19.94 21.79
N ALA A 244 29.46 -19.96 20.57
CA ALA A 244 29.30 -18.76 19.76
C ALA A 244 28.43 -17.69 20.45
N PHE A 245 27.30 -18.10 21.04
CA PHE A 245 26.44 -17.18 21.79
C PHE A 245 27.07 -16.70 23.10
N ALA A 246 27.87 -17.51 23.77
CA ALA A 246 28.58 -17.10 24.98
C ALA A 246 29.68 -16.05 24.70
N ALA A 247 30.17 -15.95 23.47
CA ALA A 247 31.12 -14.93 23.05
C ALA A 247 30.47 -13.56 22.75
N LEU A 248 29.14 -13.48 22.68
CA LEU A 248 28.45 -12.22 22.46
C LEU A 248 28.53 -11.32 23.71
N PRO A 249 28.56 -9.98 23.56
CA PRO A 249 28.61 -9.06 24.70
C PRO A 249 27.41 -9.14 25.65
N ASP A 250 26.27 -9.66 25.19
CA ASP A 250 25.02 -9.75 25.98
C ASP A 250 25.01 -11.01 26.85
N GLN A 251 25.15 -10.83 28.17
CA GLN A 251 25.18 -11.92 29.15
C GLN A 251 23.94 -12.82 29.13
N ARG A 252 22.79 -12.32 28.67
CA ARG A 252 21.55 -13.11 28.58
C ARG A 252 21.66 -14.25 27.56
N ALA A 253 22.59 -14.16 26.61
CA ALA A 253 22.90 -15.22 25.67
C ALA A 253 23.40 -16.48 26.38
N ALA A 254 24.20 -16.32 27.44
CA ALA A 254 24.78 -17.41 28.21
C ALA A 254 23.78 -18.01 29.23
N GLU A 255 22.82 -17.22 29.71
CA GLU A 255 21.80 -17.66 30.67
C GLU A 255 20.78 -18.65 30.08
N ARG A 256 20.67 -18.72 28.75
CA ARG A 256 19.72 -19.59 28.03
C ARG A 256 20.41 -20.39 26.93
N PRO A 257 21.27 -21.36 27.28
CA PRO A 257 21.92 -22.21 26.29
C PRO A 257 20.91 -23.09 25.56
N GLU A 258 21.26 -23.51 24.35
CA GLU A 258 20.54 -24.56 23.62
C GLU A 258 20.61 -25.88 24.40
N GLU A 259 19.46 -26.54 24.53
CA GLU A 259 19.30 -27.75 25.34
C GLU A 259 19.82 -29.02 24.63
N GLY A 260 20.34 -29.96 25.42
CA GLY A 260 20.76 -31.29 24.99
C GLY A 260 22.27 -31.53 25.08
N PRO A 261 22.74 -32.73 24.66
CA PRO A 261 24.16 -33.07 24.65
C PRO A 261 24.96 -32.14 23.74
N ALA A 262 26.17 -31.77 24.15
CA ALA A 262 27.01 -30.81 23.42
C ALA A 262 27.39 -31.31 22.01
N ASP A 263 27.59 -32.62 21.86
CA ASP A 263 27.93 -33.31 20.61
C ASP A 263 26.71 -33.62 19.72
N ALA A 264 25.50 -33.33 20.19
CA ALA A 264 24.31 -33.60 19.40
C ALA A 264 24.19 -32.61 18.23
N THR A 265 23.89 -33.12 17.04
CA THR A 265 23.76 -32.32 15.82
C THR A 265 22.71 -31.21 15.99
N PHE A 266 23.13 -29.97 15.76
CA PHE A 266 22.25 -28.82 15.66
C PHE A 266 21.74 -28.68 14.23
N ILE A 267 22.66 -28.61 13.26
CA ILE A 267 22.37 -28.65 11.81
C ILE A 267 23.57 -29.20 11.05
N ASP A 268 23.30 -30.05 10.06
CA ASP A 268 24.20 -30.40 8.98
C ASP A 268 23.65 -29.78 7.69
N LEU A 269 24.28 -28.72 7.21
CA LEU A 269 23.89 -27.98 6.02
C LEU A 269 24.83 -28.33 4.86
N TYR A 270 24.27 -28.60 3.69
CA TYR A 270 24.97 -28.92 2.45
C TYR A 270 24.62 -27.91 1.37
N ALA A 271 25.61 -27.51 0.57
CA ALA A 271 25.44 -26.58 -0.54
C ALA A 271 26.25 -26.99 -1.78
N THR A 272 25.64 -26.82 -2.97
CA THR A 272 26.30 -26.97 -4.28
C THR A 272 25.53 -26.28 -5.40
N LEU A 273 26.18 -26.02 -6.54
CA LEU A 273 25.56 -25.45 -7.74
C LEU A 273 25.09 -26.56 -8.70
N VAL A 274 23.81 -26.88 -8.67
CA VAL A 274 23.19 -27.88 -9.57
C VAL A 274 22.94 -27.36 -10.98
N SER A 275 23.14 -26.06 -11.23
CA SER A 275 23.19 -25.51 -12.59
C SER A 275 24.45 -25.90 -13.35
N ILE A 276 25.50 -26.38 -12.67
CA ILE A 276 26.66 -26.98 -13.34
C ILE A 276 26.21 -28.35 -13.87
N PRO A 277 26.22 -28.59 -15.21
CA PRO A 277 25.59 -29.77 -15.80
C PRO A 277 26.05 -31.08 -15.17
N GLY A 278 27.36 -31.30 -15.05
CA GLY A 278 27.90 -32.53 -14.46
C GLY A 278 27.59 -32.75 -12.99
N ILE A 279 27.34 -31.67 -12.21
CA ILE A 279 26.89 -31.78 -10.82
C ILE A 279 25.39 -32.11 -10.80
N GLY A 280 24.58 -31.34 -11.53
CA GLY A 280 23.14 -31.52 -11.56
C GLY A 280 22.71 -32.89 -12.10
N GLU A 281 23.40 -33.43 -13.11
CA GLU A 281 23.16 -34.77 -13.66
C GLU A 281 23.46 -35.90 -12.66
N SER A 282 24.45 -35.70 -11.78
CA SER A 282 24.84 -36.71 -10.79
C SER A 282 23.95 -36.66 -9.55
N LEU A 283 23.51 -35.46 -9.14
CA LEU A 283 22.78 -35.25 -7.88
C LEU A 283 21.26 -35.37 -7.99
N LEU A 284 20.69 -34.98 -9.14
CA LEU A 284 19.24 -34.91 -9.34
C LEU A 284 18.74 -36.05 -10.22
N GLU A 285 17.53 -36.53 -9.95
CA GLU A 285 16.86 -37.46 -10.84
C GLU A 285 16.66 -36.84 -12.25
N PRO A 286 16.74 -37.62 -13.34
CA PRO A 286 16.71 -37.07 -14.70
C PRO A 286 15.49 -36.17 -14.99
N GLY A 287 14.32 -36.53 -14.46
CA GLY A 287 13.10 -35.73 -14.59
C GLY A 287 13.14 -34.43 -13.78
N GLU A 288 13.79 -34.44 -12.61
CA GLU A 288 13.97 -33.24 -11.79
C GLU A 288 14.99 -32.28 -12.42
N LYS A 289 16.12 -32.82 -12.92
CA LYS A 289 17.13 -32.03 -13.64
C LYS A 289 16.51 -31.28 -14.84
N ALA A 290 15.75 -31.99 -15.67
CA ALA A 290 15.05 -31.38 -16.81
C ALA A 290 14.05 -30.28 -16.36
N ALA A 291 13.37 -30.46 -15.23
CA ALA A 291 12.44 -29.47 -14.68
C ALA A 291 13.14 -28.24 -14.06
N ILE A 292 14.39 -28.38 -13.61
CA ILE A 292 15.23 -27.27 -13.17
C ILE A 292 15.75 -26.51 -14.38
N ASP A 293 16.28 -27.21 -15.39
CA ASP A 293 16.80 -26.57 -16.62
C ASP A 293 15.72 -25.78 -17.34
N ALA A 294 14.50 -26.30 -17.43
CA ALA A 294 13.36 -25.59 -18.03
C ALA A 294 12.88 -24.38 -17.21
N TRP A 295 13.27 -24.27 -15.94
CA TRP A 295 12.87 -23.18 -15.04
C TRP A 295 13.89 -22.05 -14.96
N LEU A 296 15.16 -22.34 -15.23
CA LEU A 296 16.23 -21.35 -15.30
C LEU A 296 16.13 -20.54 -16.59
N LYS A 297 16.31 -19.22 -16.49
CA LYS A 297 16.47 -18.37 -17.66
C LYS A 297 17.93 -18.40 -18.13
N PRO A 298 18.22 -17.96 -19.37
CA PRO A 298 19.61 -17.84 -19.83
C PRO A 298 20.45 -16.99 -18.87
N GLY A 299 21.55 -17.56 -18.36
CA GLY A 299 22.45 -16.91 -17.40
C GLY A 299 22.11 -17.11 -15.93
N ASP A 300 20.94 -17.65 -15.59
CA ASP A 300 20.60 -17.96 -14.20
C ASP A 300 21.42 -19.14 -13.67
N SER A 301 21.70 -19.14 -12.37
CA SER A 301 22.30 -20.28 -11.65
C SER A 301 21.30 -20.94 -10.71
N ALA A 302 21.54 -22.20 -10.36
CA ALA A 302 20.73 -22.96 -9.41
C ALA A 302 21.59 -23.50 -8.28
N LEU A 303 21.29 -23.07 -7.06
CA LEU A 303 21.94 -23.51 -5.82
C LEU A 303 21.04 -24.52 -5.11
N LEU A 304 21.54 -25.72 -4.84
CA LEU A 304 20.91 -26.67 -3.92
C LEU A 304 21.38 -26.37 -2.49
N LEU A 305 20.43 -26.18 -1.57
CA LEU A 305 20.68 -26.30 -0.14
C LEU A 305 19.90 -27.50 0.40
N ALA A 306 20.59 -28.34 1.17
CA ALA A 306 19.97 -29.46 1.85
C ALA A 306 20.45 -29.56 3.29
N ALA A 307 19.59 -29.95 4.22
CA ALA A 307 19.96 -30.05 5.61
C ALA A 307 19.26 -31.18 6.36
N ARG A 308 19.91 -31.58 7.46
CA ARG A 308 19.33 -32.42 8.53
C ARG A 308 19.71 -31.84 9.90
N GLY A 309 18.94 -32.19 10.92
CA GLY A 309 19.17 -31.71 12.28
C GLY A 309 17.91 -31.08 12.87
N ARG A 310 18.06 -30.45 14.04
CA ARG A 310 16.94 -29.82 14.75
C ARG A 310 16.67 -28.39 14.29
N TYR A 311 17.67 -27.72 13.71
CA TYR A 311 17.55 -26.35 13.24
C TYR A 311 17.31 -26.33 11.72
N SER A 312 16.31 -25.55 11.30
CA SER A 312 15.93 -25.38 9.89
C SER A 312 16.62 -24.18 9.28
N PHE A 313 17.13 -24.30 8.05
CA PHE A 313 17.69 -23.17 7.31
C PHE A 313 16.62 -22.29 6.65
N LYS A 314 15.36 -22.73 6.61
CA LYS A 314 14.26 -21.97 5.98
C LYS A 314 13.83 -20.76 6.79
N GLY A 315 13.93 -20.92 8.10
CA GLY A 315 13.61 -19.90 9.08
C GLY A 315 12.13 -19.60 9.29
N SER A 316 11.85 -18.54 10.04
CA SER A 316 10.49 -18.20 10.49
C SER A 316 9.71 -17.37 9.49
N GLY A 317 10.40 -16.77 8.51
CA GLY A 317 9.80 -15.98 7.43
C GLY A 317 9.26 -16.82 6.26
N TYR A 318 9.48 -18.14 6.28
CA TYR A 318 9.06 -19.06 5.22
C TYR A 318 7.54 -19.30 5.24
N VAL A 319 6.81 -18.40 4.56
CA VAL A 319 5.39 -18.50 4.22
C VAL A 319 5.21 -18.25 2.70
N ARG A 320 4.04 -18.55 2.12
CA ARG A 320 3.77 -18.20 0.71
C ARG A 320 3.87 -16.68 0.53
N GLY A 321 4.75 -16.23 -0.36
CA GLY A 321 5.15 -14.85 -0.59
C GLY A 321 6.30 -14.34 0.29
N GLY A 322 6.86 -15.19 1.15
CA GLY A 322 7.90 -14.86 2.12
C GLY A 322 9.33 -15.03 1.60
N ILE A 323 10.29 -14.77 2.48
CA ILE A 323 11.73 -14.92 2.21
C ILE A 323 12.34 -16.00 3.11
N PHE A 324 13.49 -16.51 2.71
CA PHE A 324 14.31 -17.38 3.56
C PHE A 324 15.17 -16.48 4.45
N ASP A 325 14.77 -16.32 5.71
CA ASP A 325 15.34 -15.33 6.64
C ASP A 325 16.62 -15.82 7.33
N ARG A 326 16.97 -17.10 7.21
CA ARG A 326 18.16 -17.67 7.85
C ARG A 326 19.32 -17.97 6.90
N VAL A 327 19.12 -17.86 5.60
CA VAL A 327 20.18 -18.11 4.62
C VAL A 327 20.18 -17.05 3.54
N HIS A 328 21.36 -16.58 3.19
CA HIS A 328 21.60 -15.81 1.99
C HIS A 328 22.97 -16.18 1.41
N LEU A 329 23.19 -15.83 0.15
CA LEU A 329 24.47 -16.03 -0.53
C LEU A 329 25.24 -14.72 -0.58
N ILE A 330 26.54 -14.78 -0.28
CA ILE A 330 27.49 -13.67 -0.41
C ILE A 330 28.60 -14.06 -1.39
N GLN A 331 28.87 -13.22 -2.38
CA GLN A 331 30.03 -13.33 -3.28
C GLN A 331 30.64 -11.95 -3.49
N GLY A 332 31.79 -11.68 -2.86
CA GLY A 332 32.41 -10.35 -2.88
C GLY A 332 31.45 -9.28 -2.32
N ASP A 333 31.05 -8.33 -3.18
CA ASP A 333 30.08 -7.25 -2.88
C ASP A 333 28.63 -7.61 -3.24
N ILE A 334 28.40 -8.80 -3.78
CA ILE A 334 27.09 -9.31 -4.18
C ILE A 334 26.47 -10.08 -3.02
N SER A 335 25.20 -9.81 -2.77
CA SER A 335 24.36 -10.51 -1.80
C SER A 335 23.08 -10.95 -2.49
N VAL A 336 22.76 -12.25 -2.42
CA VAL A 336 21.54 -12.82 -3.01
C VAL A 336 20.69 -13.39 -1.89
N ARG A 337 19.50 -12.79 -1.71
CA ARG A 337 18.48 -13.28 -0.79
C ARG A 337 17.46 -14.15 -1.49
N PHE A 338 17.17 -15.29 -0.89
CA PHE A 338 16.24 -16.24 -1.47
C PHE A 338 14.79 -15.94 -1.12
N ARG A 339 13.90 -16.09 -2.10
CA ARG A 339 12.46 -15.83 -2.00
C ARG A 339 11.68 -17.05 -2.46
N ASP A 340 10.45 -17.18 -2.00
CA ASP A 340 9.58 -18.31 -2.35
C ASP A 340 9.35 -18.47 -3.87
N ARG A 341 9.32 -17.36 -4.62
CA ARG A 341 9.13 -17.37 -6.09
C ARG A 341 10.34 -17.89 -6.87
N ASP A 342 11.52 -17.82 -6.26
CA ASP A 342 12.81 -18.22 -6.84
C ASP A 342 13.30 -19.53 -6.18
N HIS A 343 12.34 -20.33 -5.69
CA HIS A 343 12.59 -21.54 -4.93
C HIS A 343 11.74 -22.70 -5.46
N LYS A 344 12.33 -23.90 -5.47
CA LYS A 344 11.63 -25.17 -5.65
C LYS A 344 12.10 -26.16 -4.58
N ARG A 345 11.18 -26.98 -4.08
CA ARG A 345 11.56 -28.09 -3.19
C ARG A 345 12.19 -29.20 -4.02
N ALA A 346 13.34 -29.70 -3.58
CA ALA A 346 14.02 -30.80 -4.26
C ALA A 346 13.47 -32.17 -3.83
N GLY A 347 13.35 -33.07 -4.81
CA GLY A 347 13.06 -34.48 -4.63
C GLY A 347 14.17 -35.24 -3.91
N PRO A 348 14.07 -36.58 -3.81
CA PRO A 348 15.17 -37.42 -3.39
C PRO A 348 16.40 -37.18 -4.26
N LEU A 349 17.58 -37.11 -3.63
CA LEU A 349 18.84 -36.99 -4.36
C LEU A 349 19.19 -38.37 -4.94
N ALA A 350 19.53 -38.42 -6.22
CA ALA A 350 19.82 -39.66 -6.94
C ALA A 350 21.16 -40.30 -6.53
N LEU A 351 22.02 -39.51 -5.87
CA LEU A 351 23.40 -39.86 -5.57
C LEU A 351 23.52 -41.00 -4.55
N ALA A 352 24.32 -42.02 -4.86
CA ALA A 352 24.51 -43.17 -4.00
C ALA A 352 25.18 -42.78 -2.67
N GLY A 353 24.65 -43.28 -1.55
CA GLY A 353 25.18 -43.00 -0.21
C GLY A 353 24.75 -41.65 0.38
N ALA A 354 23.84 -40.92 -0.27
CA ALA A 354 23.27 -39.70 0.29
C ALA A 354 22.56 -39.97 1.63
N PRO A 355 22.82 -39.20 2.69
CA PRO A 355 22.12 -39.35 3.96
C PRO A 355 20.65 -38.92 3.82
N GLU A 356 19.81 -39.34 4.76
CA GLU A 356 18.46 -38.78 4.85
C GLU A 356 18.53 -37.29 5.25
N LEU A 357 17.99 -36.44 4.36
CA LEU A 357 17.95 -34.99 4.50
C LEU A 357 16.49 -34.56 4.65
N SER A 358 16.18 -33.91 5.78
CA SER A 358 14.82 -33.47 6.11
C SER A 358 14.39 -32.25 5.29
N GLU A 359 15.35 -31.43 4.87
CA GLU A 359 15.14 -30.22 4.08
C GLU A 359 16.01 -30.27 2.83
N ARG A 360 15.44 -29.98 1.67
CA ARG A 360 16.12 -30.00 0.37
C ARG A 360 15.40 -29.02 -0.55
N ASP A 361 16.13 -28.01 -0.99
CA ASP A 361 15.54 -26.85 -1.64
C ASP A 361 16.53 -26.29 -2.67
N ILE A 362 16.04 -26.03 -3.87
CA ILE A 362 16.81 -25.44 -4.97
C ILE A 362 16.39 -24.00 -5.13
N PHE A 363 17.38 -23.12 -5.17
CA PHE A 363 17.24 -21.68 -5.28
C PHE A 363 17.77 -21.20 -6.61
N ARG A 364 16.98 -20.39 -7.30
CA ARG A 364 17.41 -19.70 -8.52
C ARG A 364 18.13 -18.42 -8.14
N ILE A 365 19.30 -18.22 -8.74
CA ILE A 365 20.11 -17.01 -8.65
C ILE A 365 20.01 -16.31 -10.01
N PRO A 366 19.32 -15.16 -10.09
CA PRO A 366 19.13 -14.43 -11.34
C PRO A 366 20.45 -13.94 -11.96
N ALA A 367 20.55 -13.95 -13.29
CA ALA A 367 21.74 -13.48 -14.03
C ALA A 367 22.11 -12.00 -13.76
N ASP A 368 21.11 -11.16 -13.50
CA ASP A 368 21.26 -9.72 -13.20
C ASP A 368 21.75 -9.45 -11.77
N SER A 369 21.91 -10.47 -10.93
CA SER A 369 22.51 -10.34 -9.60
C SER A 369 24.02 -10.05 -9.63
N GLY A 370 24.68 -10.27 -10.77
CA GLY A 370 26.14 -10.19 -10.92
C GLY A 370 26.88 -11.43 -10.42
N PHE A 371 26.17 -12.46 -9.97
CA PHE A 371 26.76 -13.71 -9.49
C PHE A 371 27.56 -14.43 -10.58
N ASN A 372 28.81 -14.78 -10.28
CA ASN A 372 29.68 -15.57 -11.13
C ASN A 372 29.82 -17.00 -10.58
N PRO A 373 29.27 -18.03 -11.27
CA PRO A 373 29.36 -19.42 -10.80
C PRO A 373 30.79 -19.98 -10.78
N ALA A 374 31.74 -19.35 -11.48
CA ALA A 374 33.15 -19.74 -11.52
C ALA A 374 33.99 -19.17 -10.37
N GLU A 375 33.39 -18.36 -9.49
CA GLU A 375 34.06 -17.73 -8.35
C GLU A 375 33.58 -18.29 -7.00
N PRO A 376 34.43 -18.24 -5.95
CA PRO A 376 34.02 -18.64 -4.60
C PRO A 376 32.87 -17.78 -4.08
N PHE A 377 31.95 -18.41 -3.35
CA PHE A 377 30.89 -17.72 -2.60
C PHE A 377 30.72 -18.37 -1.23
N ARG A 378 29.96 -17.73 -0.35
CA ARG A 378 29.58 -18.32 0.94
C ARG A 378 28.09 -18.23 1.17
N ILE A 379 27.53 -19.26 1.79
CA ILE A 379 26.18 -19.26 2.32
C ILE A 379 26.29 -18.93 3.79
N GLN A 380 25.74 -17.78 4.18
CA GLN A 380 25.71 -17.37 5.57
C GLN A 380 24.43 -17.89 6.22
N LEU A 381 24.60 -18.69 7.27
CA LEU A 381 23.53 -19.23 8.10
C LEU A 381 23.35 -18.36 9.35
N LEU A 382 22.17 -17.77 9.51
CA LEU A 382 21.78 -17.03 10.70
C LEU A 382 21.15 -17.95 11.75
N VAL A 383 21.79 -18.03 12.91
CA VAL A 383 21.31 -18.77 14.08
C VAL A 383 20.76 -17.80 15.11
N GLN A 384 19.56 -18.08 15.63
CA GLN A 384 18.88 -17.25 16.63
C GLN A 384 18.82 -17.94 17.99
N ARG A 385 18.84 -17.17 19.08
CA ARG A 385 18.60 -17.61 20.47
C ARG A 385 17.58 -16.72 21.14
N ASN A 386 16.58 -17.31 21.80
CA ASN A 386 15.57 -16.56 22.55
C ASN A 386 16.12 -16.17 23.92
N VAL A 387 16.34 -14.87 24.16
CA VAL A 387 16.82 -14.34 25.46
C VAL A 387 15.70 -13.73 26.31
N GLY A 388 14.52 -13.51 25.74
CA GLY A 388 13.33 -13.02 26.44
C GLY A 388 12.03 -13.53 25.80
N PRO A 389 10.85 -13.12 26.32
CA PRO A 389 9.55 -13.53 25.78
C PRO A 389 9.35 -13.12 24.31
N ILE A 390 9.92 -11.98 23.95
CA ILE A 390 9.92 -11.47 22.58
C ILE A 390 11.34 -11.13 22.11
N GLU A 391 12.38 -11.31 22.91
CA GLU A 391 13.73 -10.84 22.54
C GLU A 391 14.61 -12.00 22.07
N LYS A 392 15.36 -11.76 20.99
CA LYS A 392 16.22 -12.74 20.35
C LYS A 392 17.59 -12.14 20.07
N LEU A 393 18.62 -12.93 20.28
CA LEU A 393 19.98 -12.66 19.81
C LEU A 393 20.30 -13.54 18.62
N PHE A 394 21.26 -13.09 17.81
CA PHE A 394 21.62 -13.76 16.58
C PHE A 394 23.13 -13.85 16.43
N THR A 395 23.60 -14.88 15.75
CA THR A 395 24.98 -15.06 15.32
C THR A 395 24.98 -15.74 13.95
N THR A 396 26.07 -15.60 13.19
CA THR A 396 26.18 -16.14 11.84
C THR A 396 27.25 -17.22 11.75
N PHE A 397 27.04 -18.19 10.86
CA PHE A 397 28.02 -19.20 10.49
C PHE A 397 28.10 -19.30 8.97
N ASP A 398 29.32 -19.33 8.42
CA ASP A 398 29.52 -19.31 6.98
C ASP A 398 29.87 -20.70 6.44
N LEU A 399 29.17 -21.12 5.38
CA LEU A 399 29.51 -22.27 4.54
C LEU A 399 30.12 -21.74 3.24
N GLY A 400 31.45 -21.78 3.14
CA GLY A 400 32.15 -21.43 1.91
C GLY A 400 32.05 -22.53 0.85
N TRP A 401 31.73 -22.15 -0.38
CA TRP A 401 31.76 -23.02 -1.55
C TRP A 401 32.63 -22.39 -2.64
N GLN A 402 33.46 -23.21 -3.27
CA GLN A 402 34.24 -22.82 -4.43
C GLN A 402 34.10 -23.92 -5.48
N PRO A 403 33.97 -23.56 -6.77
CA PRO A 403 33.90 -24.55 -7.82
C PRO A 403 35.19 -25.38 -7.81
N PRO A 404 35.12 -26.72 -7.78
CA PRO A 404 36.31 -27.55 -7.87
C PRO A 404 37.07 -27.23 -9.16
N ALA A 405 38.40 -27.22 -9.11
CA ALA A 405 39.24 -26.81 -10.23
C ALA A 405 38.96 -27.59 -11.53
N ALA A 406 38.50 -28.85 -11.41
CA ALA A 406 38.10 -29.67 -12.55
C ALA A 406 36.96 -29.04 -13.38
N PHE A 407 36.02 -28.32 -12.74
CA PHE A 407 34.90 -27.67 -13.40
C PHE A 407 35.23 -26.26 -13.93
N ILE A 408 36.49 -25.81 -13.85
CA ILE A 408 36.88 -24.46 -14.29
C ILE A 408 37.82 -24.55 -15.49
N LYS A 409 37.45 -23.89 -16.58
CA LYS A 409 38.31 -23.65 -17.74
C LYS A 409 38.76 -22.20 -17.76
N THR A 410 40.06 -21.99 -17.97
CA THR A 410 40.64 -20.65 -18.19
C THR A 410 40.68 -20.33 -19.67
N LEU A 411 40.00 -19.26 -20.07
CA LEU A 411 40.13 -18.66 -21.40
C LEU A 411 41.19 -17.55 -21.32
N SER A 412 42.27 -17.67 -22.10
CA SER A 412 43.20 -16.56 -22.28
C SER A 412 42.49 -15.41 -23.01
N PRO A 413 42.68 -14.15 -22.59
CA PRO A 413 42.23 -13.03 -23.41
C PRO A 413 42.98 -13.07 -24.73
N ALA A 414 42.27 -13.07 -25.85
CA ALA A 414 42.89 -12.73 -27.14
C ALA A 414 43.43 -11.28 -27.04
N PRO A 415 44.57 -10.96 -27.67
CA PRO A 415 45.15 -9.62 -27.57
C PRO A 415 44.15 -8.57 -28.04
N SER A 416 43.84 -7.61 -27.17
CA SER A 416 42.98 -6.48 -27.48
C SER A 416 43.72 -5.53 -28.44
N GLU A 417 43.24 -5.43 -29.68
CA GLU A 417 43.52 -4.25 -30.51
C GLU A 417 42.84 -3.02 -29.89
N SER A 418 43.60 -1.93 -29.79
CA SER A 418 43.12 -0.62 -29.35
C SER A 418 42.28 0.07 -30.45
N PRO A 419 41.48 1.10 -30.09
CA PRO A 419 40.20 1.40 -30.74
C PRO A 419 40.35 2.19 -32.03
N ALA A 420 39.79 1.67 -33.12
CA ALA A 420 39.50 2.44 -34.33
C ALA A 420 38.00 2.75 -34.38
N ALA A 421 37.71 4.05 -34.30
CA ALA A 421 36.54 4.76 -34.80
C ALA A 421 35.27 3.91 -35.09
N SER A 422 34.30 3.97 -34.19
CA SER A 422 32.92 3.59 -34.47
C SER A 422 32.26 4.62 -35.38
N THR A 423 32.12 4.27 -36.66
CA THR A 423 31.06 4.75 -37.54
C THR A 423 29.69 4.33 -36.97
N PRO A 424 28.63 5.14 -37.13
CA PRO A 424 27.34 4.84 -36.52
C PRO A 424 26.65 3.72 -37.30
N VAL A 425 26.60 2.52 -36.72
CA VAL A 425 25.71 1.47 -37.18
C VAL A 425 24.38 1.65 -36.45
N ALA A 426 23.34 1.89 -37.24
CA ALA A 426 21.96 1.98 -36.82
C ALA A 426 21.59 0.82 -35.90
N SER A 427 21.16 1.15 -34.69
CA SER A 427 20.54 0.21 -33.77
C SER A 427 19.08 0.07 -34.19
N ASP A 428 18.81 -0.92 -35.04
CA ASP A 428 17.49 -1.57 -34.99
C ASP A 428 17.36 -2.16 -33.60
N THR A 429 16.47 -1.56 -32.82
CA THR A 429 16.11 -2.03 -31.48
C THR A 429 15.18 -3.22 -31.64
N PRO A 430 15.50 -4.44 -31.18
CA PRO A 430 14.48 -5.44 -30.94
C PRO A 430 13.65 -4.92 -29.77
N GLN A 431 12.47 -4.42 -30.10
CA GLN A 431 11.42 -3.99 -29.19
C GLN A 431 10.83 -5.25 -28.52
N ALA A 432 11.61 -5.87 -27.63
CA ALA A 432 11.24 -7.06 -26.86
C ALA A 432 11.66 -6.86 -25.39
N GLY A 433 11.05 -5.87 -24.75
CA GLY A 433 11.26 -5.55 -23.34
C GLY A 433 10.08 -4.86 -22.65
N LEU A 434 9.02 -4.55 -23.40
CA LEU A 434 7.79 -3.95 -22.86
C LEU A 434 6.69 -5.00 -22.63
N ASP A 435 6.76 -6.14 -23.31
CA ASP A 435 5.74 -7.20 -23.23
C ASP A 435 5.96 -8.15 -22.04
N ASP A 436 7.20 -8.30 -21.56
CA ASP A 436 7.52 -9.19 -20.42
C ASP A 436 7.16 -8.57 -19.06
N GLU A 437 7.29 -7.26 -18.91
CA GLU A 437 6.85 -6.56 -17.69
C GLU A 437 5.32 -6.47 -17.64
N ALA A 438 4.66 -6.27 -18.79
CA ALA A 438 3.21 -6.26 -18.93
C ALA A 438 2.60 -7.66 -18.73
N SER A 439 3.22 -8.72 -19.24
CA SER A 439 2.76 -10.11 -19.06
C SER A 439 2.99 -10.61 -17.61
N ALA A 440 4.09 -10.22 -16.96
CA ALA A 440 4.32 -10.48 -15.54
C ALA A 440 3.31 -9.76 -14.63
N LYS A 441 2.98 -8.49 -14.95
CA LYS A 441 1.92 -7.72 -14.26
C LYS A 441 0.53 -8.31 -14.54
N ALA A 442 0.26 -8.80 -15.75
CA ALA A 442 -1.00 -9.45 -16.11
C ALA A 442 -1.25 -10.75 -15.32
N GLN A 443 -0.21 -11.54 -15.08
CA GLN A 443 -0.31 -12.78 -14.29
C GLN A 443 -0.47 -12.51 -12.77
N LEU A 444 -0.08 -11.33 -12.28
CA LEU A 444 -0.16 -10.99 -10.86
C LEU A 444 -1.60 -10.66 -10.43
N TRP A 445 -2.28 -9.77 -11.14
CA TRP A 445 -3.66 -9.40 -10.76
C TRP A 445 -4.62 -10.60 -10.91
N GLN A 446 -4.46 -11.43 -11.93
CA GLN A 446 -5.28 -12.64 -12.11
C GLN A 446 -5.15 -13.61 -10.92
N ARG A 447 -3.95 -13.75 -10.36
CA ARG A 447 -3.72 -14.56 -9.15
C ARG A 447 -4.38 -13.95 -7.92
N ILE A 448 -4.31 -12.63 -7.75
CA ILE A 448 -4.98 -11.91 -6.65
C ILE A 448 -6.50 -12.08 -6.73
N TRP A 449 -7.08 -11.95 -7.91
CA TRP A 449 -8.53 -12.15 -8.13
C TRP A 449 -8.97 -13.58 -7.82
N ARG A 450 -8.18 -14.58 -8.22
CA ARG A 450 -8.46 -15.99 -7.86
C ARG A 450 -8.40 -16.22 -6.35
N SER A 451 -7.43 -15.60 -5.67
CA SER A 451 -7.28 -15.74 -4.21
C SER A 451 -8.41 -15.10 -3.41
N LYS A 452 -9.02 -14.02 -3.91
CA LYS A 452 -10.10 -13.27 -3.23
C LYS A 452 -11.51 -13.66 -3.68
N THR A 453 -11.69 -14.88 -4.19
CA THR A 453 -12.96 -15.32 -4.79
C THR A 453 -14.11 -15.34 -3.79
N LEU A 454 -13.87 -15.70 -2.53
CA LEU A 454 -14.89 -15.69 -1.48
C LEU A 454 -15.34 -14.26 -1.13
N GLU A 455 -14.40 -13.33 -0.99
CA GLU A 455 -14.70 -11.92 -0.74
C GLU A 455 -15.47 -11.31 -1.91
N ILE A 456 -15.02 -11.57 -3.14
CA ILE A 456 -15.68 -11.09 -4.37
C ILE A 456 -17.11 -11.61 -4.46
N ALA A 457 -17.33 -12.91 -4.20
CA ALA A 457 -18.65 -13.50 -4.18
C ALA A 457 -19.56 -12.83 -3.13
N GLY A 458 -19.04 -12.63 -1.91
CA GLY A 458 -19.76 -11.94 -0.84
C GLY A 458 -20.16 -10.51 -1.21
N VAL A 459 -19.22 -9.70 -1.75
CA VAL A 459 -19.53 -8.33 -2.20
C VAL A 459 -20.54 -8.34 -3.34
N THR A 460 -20.41 -9.25 -4.30
CA THR A 460 -21.34 -9.36 -5.44
C THR A 460 -22.76 -9.70 -4.96
N ILE A 461 -22.90 -10.62 -4.01
CA ILE A 461 -24.20 -10.96 -3.40
C ILE A 461 -24.77 -9.75 -2.66
N MET A 462 -23.96 -9.03 -1.87
CA MET A 462 -24.40 -7.82 -1.18
C MET A 462 -24.91 -6.75 -2.15
N LEU A 463 -24.19 -6.52 -3.25
CA LEU A 463 -24.58 -5.58 -4.31
C LEU A 463 -25.86 -6.03 -5.01
N ALA A 464 -26.03 -7.31 -5.29
CA ALA A 464 -27.25 -7.85 -5.89
C ALA A 464 -28.46 -7.68 -4.96
N VAL A 465 -28.32 -8.04 -3.67
CA VAL A 465 -29.37 -7.86 -2.65
C VAL A 465 -29.74 -6.39 -2.51
N LEU A 466 -28.77 -5.48 -2.48
CA LEU A 466 -29.03 -4.05 -2.38
C LEU A 466 -29.74 -3.52 -3.62
N THR A 467 -29.29 -3.92 -4.81
CA THR A 467 -29.92 -3.53 -6.09
C THR A 467 -31.36 -4.01 -6.16
N PHE A 468 -31.62 -5.26 -5.75
CA PHE A 468 -32.97 -5.80 -5.65
C PHE A 468 -33.82 -5.01 -4.66
N ALA A 469 -33.29 -4.68 -3.48
CA ALA A 469 -34.00 -3.88 -2.48
C ALA A 469 -34.37 -2.48 -2.99
N PHE A 470 -33.51 -1.85 -3.80
CA PHE A 470 -33.79 -0.55 -4.42
C PHE A 470 -34.86 -0.63 -5.53
N PHE A 471 -34.81 -1.67 -6.37
CA PHE A 471 -35.81 -1.89 -7.42
C PHE A 471 -37.18 -2.21 -6.83
N PHE A 472 -37.23 -3.07 -5.80
CA PHE A 472 -38.45 -3.47 -5.09
C PHE A 472 -38.74 -2.62 -3.85
N GLN A 473 -38.23 -1.38 -3.79
CA GLN A 473 -38.32 -0.53 -2.60
C GLN A 473 -39.78 -0.26 -2.16
N THR A 474 -40.72 -0.18 -3.09
CA THR A 474 -42.14 0.05 -2.76
C THR A 474 -42.71 -1.13 -1.98
N PHE A 475 -42.30 -2.36 -2.30
CA PHE A 475 -42.71 -3.55 -1.57
C PHE A 475 -42.03 -3.63 -0.21
N LEU A 476 -40.71 -3.42 -0.17
CA LEU A 476 -39.91 -3.47 1.06
C LEU A 476 -40.38 -2.46 2.12
N THR A 477 -40.83 -1.27 1.70
CA THR A 477 -41.23 -0.16 2.58
C THR A 477 -42.68 -0.22 3.05
N ARG A 478 -43.47 -1.24 2.64
CA ARG A 478 -44.84 -1.45 3.16
C ARG A 478 -44.86 -1.76 4.65
N SER A 479 -43.88 -2.53 5.13
CA SER A 479 -43.77 -2.90 6.54
C SER A 479 -42.58 -2.22 7.19
N ALA A 480 -42.85 -1.29 8.10
CA ALA A 480 -41.81 -0.58 8.85
C ALA A 480 -40.88 -1.54 9.61
N ARG A 481 -41.42 -2.65 10.14
CA ARG A 481 -40.63 -3.65 10.86
C ARG A 481 -39.67 -4.40 9.93
N VAL A 482 -40.13 -4.82 8.76
CA VAL A 482 -39.30 -5.51 7.77
C VAL A 482 -38.19 -4.59 7.26
N THR A 483 -38.52 -3.35 6.88
CA THR A 483 -37.51 -2.39 6.43
C THR A 483 -36.46 -2.10 7.52
N HIS A 484 -36.91 -1.99 8.78
CA HIS A 484 -36.01 -1.75 9.91
C HIS A 484 -35.00 -2.89 10.08
N TRP A 485 -35.47 -4.13 10.22
CA TRP A 485 -34.58 -5.29 10.40
C TRP A 485 -33.69 -5.52 9.18
N PHE A 486 -34.23 -5.39 7.96
CA PHE A 486 -33.42 -5.48 6.75
C PHE A 486 -32.28 -4.46 6.75
N ARG A 487 -32.57 -3.19 7.06
CA ARG A 487 -31.56 -2.14 7.13
C ARG A 487 -30.50 -2.44 8.20
N MET A 488 -30.92 -2.86 9.39
CA MET A 488 -29.99 -3.13 10.50
C MET A 488 -29.07 -4.30 10.19
N SER A 489 -29.63 -5.40 9.67
CA SER A 489 -28.84 -6.55 9.23
C SER A 489 -27.88 -6.18 8.11
N PHE A 490 -28.32 -5.41 7.11
CA PHE A 490 -27.47 -4.98 6.01
C PHE A 490 -26.31 -4.11 6.50
N LEU A 491 -26.57 -3.11 7.35
CA LEU A 491 -25.52 -2.25 7.90
C LEU A 491 -24.55 -3.02 8.81
N ALA A 492 -25.02 -4.00 9.58
CA ALA A 492 -24.17 -4.86 10.38
C ALA A 492 -23.23 -5.71 9.50
N VAL A 493 -23.75 -6.29 8.41
CA VAL A 493 -22.94 -7.02 7.42
C VAL A 493 -21.95 -6.08 6.74
N THR A 494 -22.36 -4.88 6.32
CA THR A 494 -21.44 -3.88 5.76
C THR A 494 -20.32 -3.54 6.73
N LEU A 495 -20.60 -3.34 8.01
CA LEU A 495 -19.56 -3.00 8.99
C LEU A 495 -18.60 -4.18 9.22
N VAL A 496 -19.13 -5.37 9.47
CA VAL A 496 -18.32 -6.53 9.87
C VAL A 496 -17.63 -7.17 8.67
N PHE A 497 -18.39 -7.52 7.63
CA PHE A 497 -17.85 -8.21 6.45
C PHE A 497 -17.10 -7.24 5.53
N LEU A 498 -17.75 -6.17 5.06
CA LEU A 498 -17.11 -5.26 4.10
C LEU A 498 -16.03 -4.39 4.77
N GLY A 499 -16.28 -3.92 5.99
CA GLY A 499 -15.37 -3.10 6.78
C GLY A 499 -14.23 -3.90 7.42
N TRP A 500 -14.49 -4.61 8.51
CA TRP A 500 -13.43 -5.20 9.34
C TRP A 500 -12.81 -6.50 8.82
N TYR A 501 -13.56 -7.28 8.03
CA TYR A 501 -13.05 -8.51 7.42
C TYR A 501 -12.36 -8.23 6.09
N ALA A 502 -13.07 -7.61 5.14
CA ALA A 502 -12.58 -7.40 3.77
C ALA A 502 -11.74 -6.11 3.58
N ASN A 503 -11.78 -5.17 4.54
CA ASN A 503 -11.11 -3.86 4.47
C ASN A 503 -11.45 -3.04 3.21
N ALA A 504 -12.65 -3.27 2.65
CA ALA A 504 -13.11 -2.66 1.41
C ALA A 504 -13.85 -1.33 1.70
N GLN A 505 -13.08 -0.31 2.03
CA GLN A 505 -13.58 1.04 2.32
C GLN A 505 -13.07 2.02 1.26
N LEU A 506 -13.99 2.68 0.54
CA LEU A 506 -13.61 3.76 -0.36
C LEU A 506 -13.19 4.98 0.46
N SER A 507 -12.19 5.69 -0.06
CA SER A 507 -11.58 6.90 0.52
C SER A 507 -11.40 7.96 -0.56
N VAL A 508 -11.23 9.22 -0.15
CA VAL A 508 -10.88 10.32 -1.05
C VAL A 508 -9.55 10.07 -1.78
N VAL A 509 -8.62 9.32 -1.17
CA VAL A 509 -7.33 8.97 -1.78
C VAL A 509 -7.53 8.21 -3.09
N ASN A 510 -8.55 7.35 -3.18
CA ASN A 510 -8.85 6.61 -4.40
C ASN A 510 -9.25 7.56 -5.56
N ILE A 511 -9.88 8.70 -5.24
CA ILE A 511 -10.22 9.73 -6.24
C ILE A 511 -8.96 10.45 -6.69
N PHE A 512 -8.05 10.77 -5.76
CA PHE A 512 -6.78 11.42 -6.09
C PHE A 512 -5.90 10.50 -6.93
N ALA A 513 -5.84 9.21 -6.60
CA ALA A 513 -5.15 8.20 -7.40
C ALA A 513 -5.73 8.12 -8.83
N LEU A 514 -7.06 8.13 -8.98
CA LEU A 514 -7.70 8.18 -10.29
C LEU A 514 -7.37 9.47 -11.05
N ALA A 515 -7.51 10.63 -10.41
CA ALA A 515 -7.20 11.92 -11.03
C ALA A 515 -5.72 12.04 -11.43
N ALA A 516 -4.81 11.55 -10.61
CA ALA A 516 -3.37 11.51 -10.90
C ALA A 516 -3.07 10.56 -12.06
N SER A 517 -3.70 9.37 -12.08
CA SER A 517 -3.50 8.39 -13.16
C SER A 517 -3.92 8.91 -14.54
N VAL A 518 -4.94 9.78 -14.61
CA VAL A 518 -5.33 10.45 -15.86
C VAL A 518 -4.24 11.41 -16.36
N LYS A 519 -3.47 12.02 -15.45
CA LYS A 519 -2.38 12.97 -15.79
C LYS A 519 -1.08 12.26 -16.18
N SER A 520 -0.76 11.12 -15.57
CA SER A 520 0.51 10.40 -15.75
C SER A 520 0.47 9.27 -16.79
N GLY A 521 -0.67 9.06 -17.45
CA GLY A 521 -0.90 7.90 -18.32
C GLY A 521 -1.70 6.83 -17.59
N PHE A 522 -2.95 6.62 -18.04
CA PHE A 522 -3.90 5.76 -17.37
C PHE A 522 -3.56 4.27 -17.57
N THR A 523 -3.32 3.57 -16.48
CA THR A 523 -2.96 2.14 -16.43
C THR A 523 -3.95 1.41 -15.51
N TRP A 524 -4.65 0.41 -16.04
CA TRP A 524 -5.70 -0.34 -15.31
C TRP A 524 -5.13 -1.25 -14.23
N GLU A 525 -3.84 -1.55 -14.32
CA GLU A 525 -3.13 -2.53 -13.51
C GLU A 525 -3.16 -2.17 -12.03
N ALA A 526 -2.94 -0.89 -11.68
CA ALA A 526 -2.96 -0.42 -10.30
C ALA A 526 -4.33 -0.59 -9.64
N PHE A 527 -5.42 -0.42 -10.41
CA PHE A 527 -6.79 -0.61 -9.92
C PHE A 527 -7.18 -2.09 -9.82
N LEU A 528 -6.66 -2.94 -10.70
CA LEU A 528 -6.92 -4.38 -10.72
C LEU A 528 -6.25 -5.14 -9.55
N LEU A 529 -5.24 -4.55 -8.91
CA LEU A 529 -4.58 -5.14 -7.73
C LEU A 529 -5.48 -5.19 -6.48
N ASP A 530 -6.51 -4.34 -6.39
CA ASP A 530 -7.53 -4.42 -5.34
C ASP A 530 -8.92 -4.73 -5.92
N PRO A 531 -9.28 -6.02 -6.08
CA PRO A 531 -10.51 -6.42 -6.76
C PRO A 531 -11.79 -5.90 -6.08
N LEU A 532 -11.79 -5.77 -4.75
CA LEU A 532 -12.98 -5.35 -4.01
C LEU A 532 -13.24 -3.87 -4.20
N THR A 533 -12.21 -3.04 -4.05
CA THR A 533 -12.27 -1.60 -4.33
C THR A 533 -12.65 -1.35 -5.78
N PHE A 534 -12.11 -2.13 -6.71
CA PHE A 534 -12.48 -2.07 -8.12
C PHE A 534 -13.98 -2.32 -8.34
N ILE A 535 -14.51 -3.45 -7.87
CA ILE A 535 -15.95 -3.79 -7.99
C ILE A 535 -16.82 -2.72 -7.33
N LEU A 536 -16.44 -2.24 -6.15
CA LEU A 536 -17.16 -1.18 -5.46
C LEU A 536 -17.17 0.11 -6.28
N TRP A 537 -16.06 0.54 -6.88
CA TRP A 537 -16.02 1.74 -7.72
C TRP A 537 -16.98 1.69 -8.90
N PHE A 538 -17.00 0.57 -9.63
CA PHE A 538 -17.95 0.38 -10.73
C PHE A 538 -19.40 0.34 -10.22
N SER A 539 -19.65 -0.29 -9.08
CA SER A 539 -20.97 -0.28 -8.46
C SER A 539 -21.40 1.12 -8.02
N VAL A 540 -20.48 1.95 -7.53
CA VAL A 540 -20.74 3.35 -7.14
C VAL A 540 -21.01 4.19 -8.37
N ALA A 541 -20.21 4.04 -9.45
CA ALA A 541 -20.45 4.73 -10.71
C ALA A 541 -21.84 4.40 -11.27
N ALA A 542 -22.23 3.13 -11.30
CA ALA A 542 -23.57 2.72 -11.69
C ALA A 542 -24.64 3.31 -10.75
N ALA A 543 -24.43 3.21 -9.44
CA ALA A 543 -25.40 3.71 -8.46
C ALA A 543 -25.58 5.23 -8.50
N LEU A 544 -24.53 6.00 -8.81
CA LEU A 544 -24.61 7.45 -9.00
C LEU A 544 -25.60 7.84 -10.11
N ILE A 545 -25.64 7.06 -11.20
CA ILE A 545 -26.53 7.31 -12.34
C ILE A 545 -27.99 7.01 -11.98
N PHE A 546 -28.26 5.89 -11.30
CA PHE A 546 -29.62 5.42 -11.04
C PHE A 546 -30.23 5.95 -9.73
N TRP A 547 -29.46 5.99 -8.64
CA TRP A 547 -29.94 6.34 -7.29
C TRP A 547 -29.17 7.51 -6.65
N GLY A 548 -28.09 7.99 -7.26
CA GLY A 548 -27.18 8.97 -6.68
C GLY A 548 -26.27 8.38 -5.59
N ARG A 549 -25.58 9.26 -4.85
CA ARG A 549 -24.57 8.85 -3.84
C ARG A 549 -25.13 8.05 -2.65
N GLY A 550 -26.46 8.08 -2.46
CA GLY A 550 -27.11 7.51 -1.29
C GLY A 550 -26.98 5.99 -1.19
N ALA A 551 -26.85 5.29 -2.32
CA ALA A 551 -26.62 3.84 -2.32
C ALA A 551 -25.30 3.48 -1.61
N TYR A 552 -24.22 4.21 -1.89
CA TYR A 552 -22.94 3.98 -1.21
C TYR A 552 -22.93 4.53 0.22
N CYS A 553 -23.09 5.85 0.38
CA CYS A 553 -22.94 6.51 1.67
C CYS A 553 -23.97 6.05 2.72
N GLY A 554 -25.12 5.54 2.29
CA GLY A 554 -26.22 5.11 3.16
C GLY A 554 -26.27 3.62 3.48
N TRP A 555 -25.66 2.76 2.66
CA TRP A 555 -25.78 1.30 2.78
C TRP A 555 -24.43 0.56 2.71
N LEU A 556 -23.57 0.92 1.77
CA LEU A 556 -22.29 0.21 1.52
C LEU A 556 -21.09 0.80 2.25
N CYS A 557 -21.16 2.02 2.80
CA CYS A 557 -20.03 2.62 3.51
C CYS A 557 -19.90 2.04 4.94
N PRO A 558 -18.83 1.29 5.27
CA PRO A 558 -18.61 0.73 6.62
C PRO A 558 -18.60 1.79 7.72
N PHE A 559 -17.90 2.91 7.53
CA PHE A 559 -17.88 3.98 8.52
C PHE A 559 -19.26 4.63 8.72
N GLY A 560 -20.03 4.81 7.64
CA GLY A 560 -21.41 5.29 7.74
C GLY A 560 -22.34 4.31 8.47
N ALA A 561 -22.12 3.00 8.30
CA ALA A 561 -22.80 1.96 9.05
C ALA A 561 -22.44 2.01 10.54
N LEU A 562 -21.15 2.15 10.87
CA LEU A 562 -20.66 2.31 12.23
C LEU A 562 -21.33 3.49 12.95
N GLN A 563 -21.40 4.66 12.31
CA GLN A 563 -22.03 5.85 12.89
C GLN A 563 -23.54 5.66 13.14
N GLU A 564 -24.25 4.98 12.24
CA GLU A 564 -25.68 4.75 12.41
C GLU A 564 -25.98 3.68 13.47
N LEU A 565 -25.22 2.58 13.50
CA LEU A 565 -25.37 1.52 14.49
C LEU A 565 -25.04 2.04 15.90
N THR A 566 -23.95 2.80 16.06
CA THR A 566 -23.57 3.42 17.34
C THR A 566 -24.58 4.45 17.81
N ASN A 567 -25.11 5.30 16.93
CA ASN A 567 -26.17 6.25 17.29
C ASN A 567 -27.46 5.53 17.74
N ARG A 568 -27.81 4.41 17.10
CA ARG A 568 -28.98 3.61 17.52
C ARG A 568 -28.80 2.97 18.89
N ILE A 569 -27.60 2.47 19.17
CA ILE A 569 -27.24 2.00 20.51
C ILE A 569 -27.36 3.16 21.50
N ALA A 570 -26.87 4.35 21.16
CA ALA A 570 -27.00 5.55 22.00
C ALA A 570 -28.47 5.90 22.29
N ARG A 571 -29.36 5.82 21.28
CA ARG A 571 -30.81 6.01 21.46
C ARG A 571 -31.44 4.95 22.36
N ALA A 572 -30.97 3.70 22.29
CA ALA A 572 -31.41 2.65 23.19
C ALA A 572 -31.02 2.95 24.65
N PHE A 573 -29.84 3.55 24.86
CA PHE A 573 -29.39 4.10 26.16
C PHE A 573 -29.96 5.50 26.48
N ARG A 574 -30.93 5.99 25.71
CA ARG A 574 -31.60 7.29 25.89
C ARG A 574 -30.66 8.52 25.86
N VAL A 575 -29.55 8.44 25.12
CA VAL A 575 -28.68 9.60 24.86
C VAL A 575 -29.46 10.68 24.08
N PRO A 576 -29.42 11.96 24.52
CA PRO A 576 -30.17 13.04 23.89
C PRO A 576 -29.74 13.24 22.43
N GLN A 577 -30.72 13.34 21.53
CA GLN A 577 -30.49 13.57 20.11
C GLN A 577 -30.65 15.06 19.78
N ILE A 578 -29.60 15.67 19.24
CA ILE A 578 -29.55 17.11 18.95
C ILE A 578 -29.83 17.33 17.46
N THR A 579 -30.90 18.06 17.16
CA THR A 579 -31.22 18.56 15.81
C THR A 579 -30.75 20.00 15.67
N LEU A 580 -29.85 20.25 14.72
CA LEU A 580 -29.32 21.60 14.49
C LEU A 580 -30.36 22.48 13.75
N PRO A 581 -30.42 23.79 14.03
CA PRO A 581 -31.26 24.72 13.29
C PRO A 581 -30.92 24.72 11.78
N TRP A 582 -31.94 24.86 10.93
CA TRP A 582 -31.78 24.71 9.47
C TRP A 582 -30.68 25.59 8.87
N GLY A 583 -30.63 26.88 9.22
CA GLY A 583 -29.63 27.80 8.67
C GLY A 583 -28.19 27.45 9.07
N LEU A 584 -27.96 26.92 10.28
CA LEU A 584 -26.64 26.45 10.70
C LEU A 584 -26.29 25.14 9.98
N HIS A 585 -27.26 24.24 9.89
CA HIS A 585 -27.10 22.98 9.20
C HIS A 585 -26.67 23.16 7.74
N GLU A 586 -27.36 24.03 7.02
CA GLU A 586 -27.11 24.28 5.59
C GLU A 586 -25.71 24.85 5.36
N ARG A 587 -25.26 25.77 6.23
CA ARG A 587 -23.90 26.34 6.17
C ARG A 587 -22.82 25.30 6.48
N LEU A 588 -23.05 24.44 7.48
CA LEU A 588 -22.10 23.40 7.86
C LEU A 588 -21.90 22.34 6.75
N TRP A 589 -22.84 22.19 5.82
CA TRP A 589 -22.61 21.33 4.65
C TRP A 589 -21.46 21.81 3.78
N ALA A 590 -21.19 23.12 3.71
CA ALA A 590 -20.10 23.66 2.91
C ALA A 590 -18.72 23.17 3.39
N VAL A 591 -18.58 22.86 4.69
CA VAL A 591 -17.31 22.46 5.31
C VAL A 591 -16.70 21.24 4.62
N LYS A 592 -17.45 20.16 4.39
CA LYS A 592 -16.94 18.96 3.69
C LYS A 592 -16.52 19.27 2.24
N TYR A 593 -17.16 20.22 1.58
CA TYR A 593 -16.78 20.64 0.22
C TYR A 593 -15.48 21.45 0.23
N ILE A 594 -15.30 22.32 1.22
CA ILE A 594 -14.04 23.06 1.42
C ILE A 594 -12.89 22.10 1.71
N ILE A 595 -13.09 21.12 2.60
CA ILE A 595 -12.09 20.09 2.89
C ILE A 595 -11.75 19.31 1.61
N PHE A 596 -12.75 18.86 0.87
CA PHE A 596 -12.52 18.14 -0.39
C PHE A 596 -11.76 18.98 -1.42
N LEU A 597 -12.18 20.22 -1.67
CA LEU A 597 -11.52 21.11 -2.64
C LEU A 597 -10.09 21.46 -2.21
N GLY A 598 -9.84 21.66 -0.92
CA GLY A 598 -8.50 21.89 -0.37
C GLY A 598 -7.59 20.67 -0.57
N LEU A 599 -8.06 19.49 -0.19
CA LEU A 599 -7.30 18.23 -0.40
C LEU A 599 -7.07 17.95 -1.89
N PHE A 600 -8.08 18.17 -2.74
CA PHE A 600 -7.95 18.01 -4.18
C PHE A 600 -6.92 19.00 -4.75
N GLY A 601 -6.95 20.27 -4.32
CA GLY A 601 -5.95 21.27 -4.70
C GLY A 601 -4.53 20.87 -4.32
N VAL A 602 -4.33 20.37 -3.10
CA VAL A 602 -3.02 19.83 -2.67
C VAL A 602 -2.63 18.60 -3.51
N SER A 603 -3.58 17.71 -3.84
CA SER A 603 -3.29 16.51 -4.63
C SER A 603 -2.78 16.81 -6.04
N LEU A 604 -3.13 17.97 -6.60
CA LEU A 604 -2.62 18.42 -7.90
C LEU A 604 -1.15 18.89 -7.84
N ALA A 605 -0.69 19.32 -6.66
CA ALA A 605 0.69 19.77 -6.41
C ALA A 605 1.57 18.62 -5.90
N SER A 606 1.09 17.85 -4.91
CA SER A 606 1.78 16.70 -4.33
C SER A 606 0.76 15.64 -3.87
N LEU A 607 0.82 14.46 -4.51
CA LEU A 607 -0.04 13.33 -4.14
C LEU A 607 0.27 12.83 -2.72
N GLU A 608 1.56 12.77 -2.36
CA GLU A 608 2.02 12.34 -1.04
C GLU A 608 1.48 13.25 0.07
N GLN A 609 1.53 14.57 -0.14
CA GLN A 609 1.02 15.51 0.85
C GLN A 609 -0.50 15.44 0.98
N ALA A 610 -1.21 15.18 -0.13
CA ALA A 610 -2.64 14.93 -0.10
C ALA A 610 -3.01 13.64 0.63
N GLU A 611 -2.20 12.58 0.53
CA GLU A 611 -2.39 11.33 1.30
C GLU A 611 -2.19 11.55 2.79
N HIS A 612 -1.17 12.30 3.19
CA HIS A 612 -0.95 12.65 4.59
C HIS A 612 -2.09 13.53 5.15
N LEU A 613 -2.57 14.51 4.38
CA LEU A 613 -3.71 15.34 4.80
C LEU A 613 -5.05 14.60 4.72
N ALA A 614 -5.16 13.54 3.90
CA ALA A 614 -6.35 12.69 3.83
C ALA A 614 -6.56 11.87 5.12
N GLU A 615 -5.64 11.91 6.08
CA GLU A 615 -5.84 11.38 7.44
C GLU A 615 -6.98 12.07 8.21
N VAL A 616 -7.49 13.19 7.69
CA VAL A 616 -8.77 13.77 8.11
C VAL A 616 -9.91 12.74 8.03
N GLU A 617 -9.78 11.74 7.14
CA GLU A 617 -10.70 10.60 7.08
C GLU A 617 -10.39 9.57 8.18
N PRO A 618 -11.31 9.35 9.14
CA PRO A 618 -11.12 8.37 10.22
C PRO A 618 -11.20 6.91 9.71
N PHE A 619 -11.30 6.69 8.40
CA PHE A 619 -11.51 5.39 7.77
C PHE A 619 -10.34 4.43 8.04
N LYS A 620 -9.10 4.90 7.88
CA LYS A 620 -7.90 4.10 8.16
C LYS A 620 -7.87 3.68 9.63
N THR A 621 -8.19 4.58 10.55
CA THR A 621 -8.17 4.31 11.99
C THR A 621 -9.33 3.41 12.44
N ALA A 622 -10.57 3.73 12.06
CA ALA A 622 -11.76 3.07 12.59
C ALA A 622 -12.16 1.77 11.87
N ILE A 623 -11.85 1.67 10.57
CA ILE A 623 -12.24 0.50 9.75
C ILE A 623 -11.03 -0.38 9.48
N VAL A 624 -10.00 0.14 8.81
CA VAL A 624 -8.85 -0.67 8.36
C VAL A 624 -8.00 -1.17 9.54
N LEU A 625 -7.65 -0.27 10.46
CA LEU A 625 -6.79 -0.59 11.61
C LEU A 625 -7.55 -0.93 12.89
N LYS A 626 -8.89 -0.89 12.88
CA LYS A 626 -9.73 -1.32 14.02
C LYS A 626 -9.33 -0.66 15.36
N PHE A 627 -8.98 0.63 15.32
CA PHE A 627 -8.47 1.43 16.44
C PHE A 627 -7.08 1.03 16.99
N ALA A 628 -6.37 0.11 16.34
CA ALA A 628 -4.97 -0.19 16.63
C ALA A 628 -4.05 0.83 15.94
N ARG A 629 -4.06 2.08 16.40
CA ARG A 629 -3.23 3.18 15.87
C ARG A 629 -2.74 4.07 17.01
N GLY A 630 -1.72 4.91 16.75
CA GLY A 630 -1.24 5.91 17.70
C GLY A 630 -2.37 6.76 18.32
N TRP A 631 -2.23 7.09 19.59
CA TRP A 631 -3.28 7.69 20.41
C TRP A 631 -3.94 8.96 19.83
N PRO A 632 -3.26 9.89 19.11
CA PRO A 632 -3.92 11.08 18.59
C PRO A 632 -4.97 10.74 17.53
N PHE A 633 -4.70 9.74 16.70
CA PHE A 633 -5.62 9.30 15.64
C PHE A 633 -6.83 8.58 16.21
N VAL A 634 -6.62 7.76 17.24
CA VAL A 634 -7.70 7.06 17.95
C VAL A 634 -8.57 8.08 18.69
N LEU A 635 -7.97 9.07 19.33
CA LEU A 635 -8.68 10.16 19.99
C LEU A 635 -9.53 10.97 18.99
N TYR A 636 -8.97 11.32 17.83
CA TYR A 636 -9.70 12.02 16.77
C TYR A 636 -10.90 11.21 16.26
N ALA A 637 -10.68 9.95 15.86
CA ALA A 637 -11.75 9.08 15.39
C ALA A 637 -12.82 8.83 16.48
N GLY A 638 -12.38 8.64 17.73
CA GLY A 638 -13.25 8.49 18.89
C GLY A 638 -14.11 9.73 19.13
N THR A 639 -13.52 10.93 19.05
CA THR A 639 -14.24 12.21 19.20
C THR A 639 -15.33 12.37 18.15
N LEU A 640 -15.04 12.03 16.89
CA LEU A 640 -16.02 12.05 15.80
C LEU A 640 -17.17 11.06 16.01
N LEU A 641 -16.88 9.87 16.57
CA LEU A 641 -17.90 8.89 16.90
C LEU A 641 -18.75 9.33 18.09
N VAL A 642 -18.13 9.90 19.12
CA VAL A 642 -18.84 10.49 20.27
C VAL A 642 -19.78 11.61 19.82
N ALA A 643 -19.32 12.53 18.96
CA ALA A 643 -20.18 13.54 18.35
C ALA A 643 -21.35 12.90 17.57
N GLY A 644 -21.09 11.77 16.91
CA GLY A 644 -22.08 10.94 16.23
C GLY A 644 -23.17 10.33 17.12
N LEU A 645 -22.93 10.18 18.42
CA LEU A 645 -23.92 9.67 19.38
C LEU A 645 -25.04 10.70 19.63
N PHE A 646 -24.70 12.00 19.61
CA PHE A 646 -25.65 13.11 19.80
C PHE A 646 -26.26 13.59 18.48
N VAL A 647 -25.44 13.66 17.42
CA VAL A 647 -25.86 14.09 16.08
C VAL A 647 -25.68 12.92 15.12
N GLU A 648 -26.78 12.31 14.70
CA GLU A 648 -26.76 11.14 13.83
C GLU A 648 -25.91 11.41 12.56
N ARG A 649 -24.93 10.54 12.30
CA ARG A 649 -24.00 10.62 11.16
C ARG A 649 -23.24 11.95 11.03
N PHE A 650 -22.83 12.55 12.16
CA PHE A 650 -22.09 13.82 12.25
C PHE A 650 -20.98 13.98 11.19
N TYR A 651 -19.98 13.09 11.21
CA TYR A 651 -18.87 13.11 10.25
C TYR A 651 -19.31 13.06 8.78
N CYS A 652 -20.19 12.11 8.42
CA CYS A 652 -20.71 12.00 7.04
C CYS A 652 -21.46 13.25 6.56
N ARG A 653 -22.06 14.02 7.47
CA ARG A 653 -22.83 15.22 7.16
C ARG A 653 -21.95 16.45 6.95
N TYR A 654 -20.87 16.58 7.71
CA TYR A 654 -20.13 17.85 7.80
C TYR A 654 -18.65 17.79 7.42
N LEU A 655 -17.98 16.65 7.58
CA LEU A 655 -16.52 16.57 7.40
C LEU A 655 -16.08 15.63 6.28
N CYS A 656 -16.91 14.67 5.88
CA CYS A 656 -16.51 13.60 4.95
C CYS A 656 -16.19 14.10 3.52
N PRO A 657 -14.90 14.13 3.10
CA PRO A 657 -14.51 14.66 1.80
C PRO A 657 -14.90 13.70 0.66
N LEU A 658 -14.81 12.38 0.87
CA LEU A 658 -15.37 11.40 -0.08
C LEU A 658 -16.87 11.64 -0.32
N GLY A 659 -17.62 11.95 0.74
CA GLY A 659 -19.04 12.26 0.65
C GLY A 659 -19.32 13.54 -0.12
N ALA A 660 -18.42 14.53 -0.07
CA ALA A 660 -18.51 15.74 -0.87
C ALA A 660 -18.22 15.45 -2.35
N ALA A 661 -17.17 14.67 -2.64
CA ALA A 661 -16.80 14.28 -4.00
C ALA A 661 -17.92 13.53 -4.72
N LEU A 662 -18.52 12.51 -4.06
CA LEU A 662 -19.64 11.75 -4.61
C LEU A 662 -20.94 12.56 -4.74
N ALA A 663 -21.05 13.71 -4.06
CA ALA A 663 -22.22 14.58 -4.16
C ALA A 663 -22.23 15.47 -5.40
N ILE A 664 -21.07 15.74 -6.01
CA ILE A 664 -20.96 16.58 -7.22
C ILE A 664 -21.75 15.97 -8.39
N PRO A 665 -21.53 14.70 -8.78
CA PRO A 665 -22.30 14.07 -9.86
C PRO A 665 -23.71 13.66 -9.45
N ALA A 666 -24.06 13.69 -8.15
CA ALA A 666 -25.35 13.18 -7.66
C ALA A 666 -26.58 13.96 -8.17
N ARG A 667 -26.40 15.19 -8.68
CA ARG A 667 -27.48 15.95 -9.34
C ARG A 667 -27.82 15.44 -10.75
N VAL A 668 -26.92 14.67 -11.38
CA VAL A 668 -27.08 14.14 -12.75
C VAL A 668 -27.85 12.80 -12.75
N ARG A 669 -28.43 12.40 -11.61
CA ARG A 669 -29.21 11.18 -11.53
C ARG A 669 -30.37 11.19 -12.52
N MET A 670 -30.57 10.08 -13.22
CA MET A 670 -31.57 9.96 -14.28
C MET A 670 -33.00 9.78 -13.72
N PHE A 671 -33.14 9.27 -12.48
CA PHE A 671 -34.43 8.89 -11.92
C PHE A 671 -34.65 9.34 -10.46
N ASP A 672 -35.82 9.94 -10.21
CA ASP A 672 -36.30 10.33 -8.88
C ASP A 672 -37.21 9.25 -8.28
N TRP A 673 -36.61 8.20 -7.71
CA TRP A 673 -37.35 7.05 -7.16
C TRP A 673 -38.10 7.31 -5.84
N LEU A 674 -37.81 8.40 -5.13
CA LEU A 674 -38.41 8.71 -3.83
C LEU A 674 -39.74 9.44 -4.02
N LYS A 675 -40.85 8.72 -3.82
CA LYS A 675 -42.20 9.27 -3.95
C LYS A 675 -42.57 10.19 -2.78
N ARG A 676 -43.27 11.28 -3.07
CA ARG A 676 -43.84 12.20 -2.08
C ARG A 676 -45.23 12.66 -2.51
N TYR A 677 -46.03 13.09 -1.55
CA TYR A 677 -47.30 13.77 -1.82
C TYR A 677 -47.08 15.28 -1.94
N HIS A 678 -48.00 15.96 -2.61
CA HIS A 678 -47.96 17.42 -2.79
C HIS A 678 -48.02 18.16 -1.44
N GLU A 679 -48.74 17.61 -0.46
CA GLU A 679 -48.90 18.18 0.87
C GLU A 679 -47.65 18.01 1.77
N CYS A 680 -46.61 17.31 1.29
CA CYS A 680 -45.35 17.14 2.02
C CYS A 680 -44.48 18.40 1.91
N GLY A 681 -44.21 19.07 3.04
CA GLY A 681 -43.53 20.36 3.12
C GLY A 681 -44.48 21.52 3.40
N ASN A 682 -45.74 21.41 2.98
CA ASN A 682 -46.79 22.34 3.34
C ASN A 682 -48.18 21.66 3.27
N PRO A 683 -48.89 21.44 4.39
CA PRO A 683 -48.52 21.74 5.79
C PRO A 683 -47.75 20.60 6.50
N CYS A 684 -47.53 19.43 5.86
CA CYS A 684 -46.98 18.26 6.54
C CYS A 684 -45.45 18.28 6.65
N GLN A 685 -44.90 18.21 7.88
CA GLN A 685 -43.44 18.22 8.15
C GLN A 685 -42.88 16.89 8.67
N THR A 686 -43.67 15.82 8.72
CA THR A 686 -43.28 14.55 9.36
C THR A 686 -41.99 13.95 8.80
N CYS A 687 -41.85 13.91 7.47
CA CYS A 687 -40.65 13.36 6.82
C CYS A 687 -39.41 14.22 7.06
N ALA A 688 -39.55 15.55 7.10
CA ALA A 688 -38.43 16.47 7.35
C ALA A 688 -37.89 16.30 8.76
N ASN A 689 -38.78 16.26 9.76
CA ASN A 689 -38.42 16.12 11.18
C ASN A 689 -37.82 14.75 11.52
N THR A 690 -38.14 13.71 10.75
CA THR A 690 -37.64 12.34 10.97
C THR A 690 -36.50 11.96 10.02
N CYS A 691 -36.00 12.90 9.21
CA CYS A 691 -34.89 12.62 8.30
C CYS A 691 -33.57 12.52 9.09
N PRO A 692 -32.87 11.37 9.10
CA PRO A 692 -31.69 11.16 9.94
C PRO A 692 -30.54 12.11 9.60
N VAL A 693 -30.45 12.53 8.35
CA VAL A 693 -29.41 13.44 7.84
C VAL A 693 -29.92 14.85 7.56
N GLN A 694 -31.21 15.13 7.83
CA GLN A 694 -31.88 16.41 7.56
C GLN A 694 -31.74 16.87 6.10
N ALA A 695 -31.76 15.95 5.14
CA ALA A 695 -31.67 16.25 3.69
C ALA A 695 -32.96 16.81 3.08
N ILE A 696 -34.05 16.96 3.85
CA ILE A 696 -35.34 17.44 3.37
C ILE A 696 -35.51 18.90 3.76
N HIS A 697 -35.65 19.77 2.77
CA HIS A 697 -35.88 21.19 2.98
C HIS A 697 -37.23 21.41 3.70
N PRO A 698 -37.37 22.45 4.56
CA PRO A 698 -38.65 22.80 5.19
C PRO A 698 -39.80 23.02 4.19
N THR A 699 -39.47 23.38 2.95
CA THR A 699 -40.45 23.54 1.85
C THR A 699 -40.93 22.22 1.27
N GLY A 700 -40.30 21.09 1.63
CA GLY A 700 -40.72 19.76 1.19
C GLY A 700 -39.89 19.15 0.07
N GLU A 701 -38.79 19.76 -0.36
CA GLU A 701 -37.92 19.19 -1.40
C GLU A 701 -36.85 18.28 -0.77
N ILE A 702 -36.38 17.26 -1.51
CA ILE A 702 -35.26 16.42 -1.06
C ILE A 702 -33.99 16.94 -1.75
N ASN A 703 -32.97 17.31 -0.98
CA ASN A 703 -31.66 17.66 -1.54
C ASN A 703 -30.90 16.37 -1.92
N PRO A 704 -30.68 16.10 -3.22
CA PRO A 704 -30.02 14.86 -3.67
C PRO A 704 -28.54 14.78 -3.24
N ASN A 705 -27.90 15.93 -2.99
CA ASN A 705 -26.49 15.99 -2.59
C ASN A 705 -26.27 15.51 -1.15
N GLU A 706 -27.32 15.52 -0.33
CA GLU A 706 -27.29 15.19 1.09
C GLU A 706 -28.08 13.91 1.41
N CYS A 707 -29.02 13.52 0.54
CA CYS A 707 -29.82 12.32 0.75
C CYS A 707 -28.97 11.04 0.72
N VAL A 708 -29.05 10.26 1.80
CA VAL A 708 -28.39 8.95 1.92
C VAL A 708 -29.28 7.78 1.51
N ASN A 709 -30.44 8.03 0.89
CA ASN A 709 -31.41 7.01 0.47
C ASN A 709 -31.71 5.93 1.53
N CYS A 710 -31.90 6.34 2.79
CA CYS A 710 -32.22 5.44 3.89
C CYS A 710 -33.63 4.82 3.83
N MET A 711 -34.47 5.24 2.88
CA MET A 711 -35.86 4.82 2.67
C MET A 711 -36.85 5.14 3.81
N ASN A 712 -36.43 5.83 4.88
CA ASN A 712 -37.33 6.18 5.99
C ASN A 712 -38.55 7.01 5.55
N CYS A 713 -38.35 7.95 4.62
CA CYS A 713 -39.45 8.75 4.07
C CYS A 713 -40.44 7.91 3.23
N GLN A 714 -39.99 6.82 2.60
CA GLN A 714 -40.86 5.91 1.84
C GLN A 714 -41.68 5.00 2.77
N VAL A 715 -41.09 4.57 3.89
CA VAL A 715 -41.84 3.86 4.96
C VAL A 715 -42.93 4.77 5.52
N LEU A 716 -42.60 6.03 5.79
CA LEU A 716 -43.59 7.01 6.25
C LEU A 716 -44.65 7.31 5.18
N TYR A 717 -44.26 7.41 3.91
CA TYR A 717 -45.17 7.67 2.79
C TYR A 717 -46.31 6.65 2.71
N GLN A 718 -46.04 5.37 3.01
CA GLN A 718 -47.03 4.29 3.00
C GLN A 718 -47.68 4.03 4.38
N SER A 719 -47.28 4.76 5.43
CA SER A 719 -47.75 4.50 6.80
C SER A 719 -49.19 4.94 7.02
N GLU A 720 -50.06 3.99 7.37
CA GLU A 720 -51.46 4.23 7.68
C GLU A 720 -51.69 4.96 9.02
N THR A 721 -50.68 4.99 9.90
CA THR A 721 -50.76 5.58 11.24
C THR A 721 -49.97 6.86 11.42
N ARG A 722 -48.95 7.10 10.57
CA ARG A 722 -48.06 8.26 10.70
C ARG A 722 -48.20 9.28 9.58
N CYS A 723 -48.70 8.89 8.40
CA CYS A 723 -48.86 9.79 7.26
C CYS A 723 -50.23 10.48 7.30
N PRO A 724 -50.32 11.82 7.47
CA PRO A 724 -51.60 12.52 7.51
C PRO A 724 -52.41 12.37 6.23
N VAL A 725 -51.75 12.28 5.07
CA VAL A 725 -52.41 12.13 3.76
C VAL A 725 -53.08 10.75 3.65
N VAL A 726 -52.38 9.68 4.04
CA VAL A 726 -52.92 8.31 4.01
C VAL A 726 -54.04 8.16 5.04
N MET A 727 -53.85 8.67 6.26
CA MET A 727 -54.90 8.69 7.29
C MET A 727 -56.17 9.38 6.81
N ARG A 728 -56.06 10.54 6.15
CA ARG A 728 -57.22 11.25 5.57
C ARG A 728 -57.89 10.43 4.47
N LYS A 729 -57.12 9.78 3.59
CA LYS A 729 -57.66 8.91 2.53
C LYS A 729 -58.40 7.70 3.10
N LEU A 730 -57.85 7.05 4.13
CA LEU A 730 -58.48 5.91 4.81
C LEU A 730 -59.76 6.32 5.54
N LYS A 731 -59.74 7.43 6.30
CA LYS A 731 -60.94 8.00 6.94
C LYS A 731 -62.04 8.33 5.93
N ARG A 732 -61.68 8.94 4.79
CA ARG A 732 -62.65 9.24 3.72
C ARG A 732 -63.23 7.99 3.07
N ARG A 733 -62.43 6.95 2.88
CA ARG A 733 -62.89 5.65 2.36
C ARG A 733 -63.80 4.93 3.36
N ALA A 734 -63.48 4.98 4.64
CA ALA A 734 -64.32 4.42 5.70
C ALA A 734 -65.69 5.13 5.75
N ALA A 735 -65.71 6.47 5.74
CA ALA A 735 -66.95 7.26 5.72
C ALA A 735 -67.80 7.00 4.45
N ALA A 736 -67.16 6.84 3.29
CA ALA A 736 -67.85 6.49 2.05
C ALA A 736 -68.44 5.07 2.07
N GLY A 737 -67.84 4.15 2.83
CA GLY A 737 -68.33 2.76 2.98
C GLY A 737 -69.48 2.61 3.99
N THR A 738 -69.63 3.55 4.93
CA THR A 738 -70.72 3.54 5.93
C THR A 738 -71.95 4.36 5.52
N GLY A 739 -71.96 4.98 4.33
CA GLY A 739 -73.06 5.83 3.86
C GLY A 739 -73.16 7.19 4.56
N GLU A 740 -72.23 7.51 5.44
CA GLU A 740 -72.16 8.80 6.14
C GLU A 740 -71.53 9.85 5.23
N ARG A 741 -72.31 10.88 4.90
CA ARG A 741 -71.81 12.07 4.18
C ARG A 741 -70.75 12.73 5.07
N PRO A 742 -69.49 12.89 4.61
CA PRO A 742 -68.49 13.58 5.40
C PRO A 742 -68.92 15.03 5.61
N ALA A 743 -68.85 15.51 6.86
CA ALA A 743 -69.12 16.90 7.19
C ALA A 743 -68.27 17.84 6.31
N PRO A 744 -68.83 18.96 5.81
CA PRO A 744 -68.07 19.90 5.02
C PRO A 744 -66.91 20.44 5.87
N SER A 745 -65.69 20.36 5.32
CA SER A 745 -64.53 20.98 5.93
C SER A 745 -64.72 22.50 5.89
N GLU A 746 -64.99 23.11 7.04
CA GLU A 746 -64.82 24.55 7.21
C GLU A 746 -63.34 24.90 6.90
N GLY A 747 -63.12 25.80 5.93
CA GLY A 747 -61.82 26.41 5.69
C GLY A 747 -61.11 26.07 4.37
N HIS A 748 -61.80 26.07 3.24
CA HIS A 748 -61.16 26.48 1.98
C HIS A 748 -62.20 27.07 1.02
N LYS A 749 -62.20 28.40 0.86
CA LYS A 749 -62.88 29.04 -0.26
C LYS A 749 -62.18 28.57 -1.55
N PRO A 750 -62.89 28.05 -2.55
CA PRO A 750 -62.29 27.74 -3.83
C PRO A 750 -61.88 29.06 -4.49
N VAL A 751 -60.58 29.23 -4.76
CA VAL A 751 -60.11 30.23 -5.72
C VAL A 751 -60.53 29.71 -7.09
N ILE A 752 -61.62 30.27 -7.62
CA ILE A 752 -62.02 30.09 -9.01
C ILE A 752 -61.00 30.87 -9.84
N ASN A 753 -60.00 30.17 -10.39
CA ASN A 753 -59.19 30.73 -11.46
C ASN A 753 -59.98 30.65 -12.77
N THR A 754 -60.53 31.79 -13.18
CA THR A 754 -61.08 32.01 -14.52
C THR A 754 -59.98 31.79 -15.56
N PRO A 755 -60.24 31.08 -16.68
CA PRO A 755 -59.23 30.88 -17.71
C PRO A 755 -59.12 32.14 -18.58
N SER A 756 -58.03 32.90 -18.45
CA SER A 756 -57.67 33.89 -19.47
C SER A 756 -57.00 33.18 -20.64
N GLN A 757 -57.72 33.05 -21.74
CA GLN A 757 -57.14 32.78 -23.05
C GLN A 757 -56.16 33.91 -23.42
N GLN A 758 -54.92 33.56 -23.75
CA GLN A 758 -54.24 34.15 -24.91
C GLN A 758 -53.12 33.24 -25.43
N LYS A 759 -53.45 32.64 -26.58
CA LYS A 759 -52.64 32.16 -27.71
C LYS A 759 -51.10 32.25 -27.61
N GLY A 760 -50.48 31.08 -27.70
CA GLY A 760 -49.64 30.66 -28.84
C GLY A 760 -48.45 31.51 -29.27
N GLN A 761 -47.25 30.93 -29.21
CA GLN A 761 -46.45 30.65 -30.40
C GLN A 761 -45.26 29.74 -30.04
N ALA A 762 -45.25 28.57 -30.68
CA ALA A 762 -44.04 27.80 -30.90
C ALA A 762 -43.26 28.47 -32.04
N HIS A 763 -41.94 28.54 -31.92
CA HIS A 763 -41.03 28.60 -33.05
C HIS A 763 -39.74 27.83 -32.69
N VAL A 764 -39.53 26.78 -33.48
CA VAL A 764 -38.28 26.21 -34.02
C VAL A 764 -37.06 26.15 -33.10
#